data_AF-A0A5M9MG28-F1
#
_entry.id   AF-A0A5M9MG28-F1
#
_cell.length_a   1.000
_cell.length_b   1.000
_cell.length_c   1.000
_cell.angle_alpha   90.00
_cell.angle_beta   90.00
_cell.angle_gamma   90.00
#
_symmetry.space_group_name_H-M   'P 1'
#
loop_
_entity.id
_entity.type
_entity.pdbx_description
1 polymer ?
#
loop_
_entity_poly.entity_id
_entity_poly.type
_entity_poly.pdbx_seq_one_letter_code
_entity_poly.pdbx_strand_id
1 'polypeptide(L)'
;MQKDAAPRRTQFSSCDECRRSRVRCDALSRGNVDDRLPVSCSRCLKRHRQCTFKWIGNIGRHLSDSVRESRRRQHHSASAAASNKTRQDDDYPKASEPVETTQQSIGHRAWVAAEDRSPNEARLLTVADPTILTGSPLDVLNPSDAQLLQAVYQTGFDTIFGSWMSSYGCPFLSETSFNNDDTRISDVCDYLDHWMRKQPPRDAAMPGGPERSSGGEEESLRSAMAAFSARWLPLALGKLDAIRRCPSIVHALWRHARRDMLRVINRPSYRSMLALFLFALTPIPAGISEEEELDGISGQACIHAALQQIQTLRARQRSLQFNGTKVSEPIKSNVIPAIPEAVATTDFITAENIAYWAALTFDTSASLTLNCRPLLSSGLFGFESELPWRLVRAGAAKFQKQMQEWNTNAASEITDERASQIVASGSAWKLLAWKLTAVFKEALRDGHDESEINKAFRLVVEFIQEFNDIYRGPLEACQRRMPFLGEQIRFRWYSLMLHYHLSILLLVNSIEVTGRLDLLAEVAEASTDAQNVVVNALIFGLHNTVTLSIQPPSVPSGCVCTPGTSASVPIIALDPYPHHIVAVVQLVQKAVDRDLALGKITGSAHKNLQSVLVRALDHLPQSSKSVKAAKGMFLAKDLPSGVGQLPDLYSGLDAQWQR
;
A
#
# COMPACT_ATOMS: atom_id res chain seq x y z
N MET A 1 29.78 -41.40 5.58
CA MET A 1 30.03 -40.59 4.37
C MET A 1 29.51 -39.18 4.62
N GLN A 2 30.41 -38.24 4.91
CA GLN A 2 30.09 -36.83 5.11
C GLN A 2 29.73 -36.18 3.77
N LYS A 3 28.61 -35.46 3.72
CA LYS A 3 28.23 -34.62 2.57
C LYS A 3 28.83 -33.22 2.78
N ASP A 4 29.63 -32.79 1.81
CA ASP A 4 30.31 -31.50 1.76
C ASP A 4 29.34 -30.32 1.85
N ALA A 5 29.62 -29.42 2.80
CA ALA A 5 29.00 -28.11 2.89
C ALA A 5 29.54 -27.21 1.77
N ALA A 6 28.64 -26.58 1.00
CA ALA A 6 29.03 -25.56 0.02
C ALA A 6 29.75 -24.39 0.72
N PRO A 7 30.95 -23.97 0.26
CA PRO A 7 31.70 -22.91 0.91
C PRO A 7 31.05 -21.54 0.67
N ARG A 8 30.88 -20.77 1.74
CA ARG A 8 30.44 -19.37 1.72
C ARG A 8 31.26 -18.56 0.71
N ARG A 9 30.58 -17.76 -0.12
CA ARG A 9 31.18 -16.87 -1.12
C ARG A 9 31.98 -15.77 -0.41
N THR A 10 33.31 -15.90 -0.36
CA THR A 10 34.20 -14.84 0.12
C THR A 10 34.14 -13.67 -0.85
N GLN A 11 33.66 -12.52 -0.37
CA GLN A 11 33.72 -11.26 -1.10
C GLN A 11 35.19 -10.88 -1.35
N PHE A 12 35.48 -10.16 -2.44
CA PHE A 12 36.82 -9.66 -2.78
C PHE A 12 37.88 -10.71 -3.21
N SER A 13 37.44 -11.83 -3.78
CA SER A 13 38.34 -12.95 -4.14
C SER A 13 38.64 -13.12 -5.64
N SER A 14 38.00 -12.36 -6.52
CA SER A 14 38.11 -12.51 -7.98
C SER A 14 39.09 -11.55 -8.63
N CYS A 15 39.81 -12.00 -9.67
CA CYS A 15 40.61 -11.11 -10.53
C CYS A 15 39.72 -10.24 -11.44
N ASP A 16 40.29 -9.16 -11.99
CA ASP A 16 39.61 -8.18 -12.86
C ASP A 16 38.84 -8.87 -14.01
N GLU A 17 39.47 -9.85 -14.68
CA GLU A 17 38.90 -10.49 -15.87
C GLU A 17 37.80 -11.51 -15.54
N CYS A 18 37.96 -12.28 -14.46
CA CYS A 18 36.90 -13.17 -13.97
C CYS A 18 35.71 -12.37 -13.43
N ARG A 19 35.97 -11.20 -12.81
CA ARG A 19 34.92 -10.29 -12.36
C ARG A 19 34.15 -9.70 -13.54
N ARG A 20 34.84 -9.19 -14.57
CA ARG A 20 34.22 -8.68 -15.81
C ARG A 20 33.39 -9.75 -16.51
N SER A 21 33.89 -10.99 -16.52
CA SER A 21 33.19 -12.14 -17.12
C SER A 21 32.14 -12.78 -16.20
N ARG A 22 31.89 -12.23 -14.99
CA ARG A 22 30.96 -12.76 -13.97
C ARG A 22 31.13 -14.25 -13.64
N VAL A 23 32.36 -14.77 -13.67
CA VAL A 23 32.69 -16.18 -13.42
C VAL A 23 33.56 -16.34 -12.17
N ARG A 24 33.51 -17.53 -11.54
CA ARG A 24 34.34 -17.84 -10.37
C ARG A 24 35.83 -17.77 -10.72
N CYS A 25 36.61 -17.15 -9.83
CA CYS A 25 38.05 -17.09 -9.91
C CYS A 25 38.66 -18.04 -8.88
N ASP A 26 39.72 -18.76 -9.26
CA ASP A 26 40.44 -19.71 -8.41
C ASP A 26 41.86 -19.23 -8.05
N ALA A 27 42.21 -17.98 -8.36
CA ALA A 27 43.54 -17.44 -8.11
C ALA A 27 43.96 -17.55 -6.63
N LEU A 28 43.09 -17.19 -5.68
CA LEU A 28 43.40 -17.27 -4.24
C LEU A 28 43.56 -18.71 -3.72
N SER A 29 42.91 -19.69 -4.36
CA SER A 29 43.08 -21.11 -4.02
C SER A 29 44.39 -21.69 -4.54
N ARG A 30 45.04 -21.03 -5.51
CA ARG A 30 46.33 -21.44 -6.11
C ARG A 30 47.53 -20.69 -5.52
N GLY A 31 47.30 -19.61 -4.78
CA GLY A 31 48.36 -18.73 -4.23
C GLY A 31 49.07 -19.22 -2.97
N ASN A 32 48.81 -20.44 -2.51
CA ASN A 32 49.44 -21.02 -1.30
C ASN A 32 50.59 -22.00 -1.61
N VAL A 33 51.10 -21.99 -2.84
CA VAL A 33 52.19 -22.88 -3.28
C VAL A 33 53.23 -22.03 -4.02
N ASP A 34 54.33 -21.74 -3.32
CA ASP A 34 55.57 -21.08 -3.77
C ASP A 34 55.53 -19.60 -4.19
N ASP A 35 56.25 -18.80 -3.40
CA ASP A 35 56.30 -17.34 -3.32
C ASP A 35 57.11 -16.66 -4.45
N ARG A 36 57.14 -17.22 -5.67
CA ARG A 36 58.01 -16.70 -6.76
C ARG A 36 57.39 -16.57 -8.16
N LEU A 37 56.08 -16.76 -8.35
CA LEU A 37 55.44 -16.50 -9.65
C LEU A 37 54.11 -15.74 -9.49
N PRO A 38 53.76 -14.81 -10.41
CA PRO A 38 52.50 -14.07 -10.34
C PRO A 38 51.31 -15.04 -10.51
N VAL A 39 50.50 -15.14 -9.46
CA VAL A 39 49.39 -16.09 -9.32
C VAL A 39 48.30 -15.81 -10.38
N SER A 40 48.38 -16.49 -11.51
CA SER A 40 47.36 -16.44 -12.56
C SER A 40 46.28 -17.50 -12.33
N CYS A 41 45.00 -17.10 -12.38
CA CYS A 41 43.88 -18.03 -12.26
C CYS A 41 43.84 -18.98 -13.46
N SER A 42 43.25 -20.18 -13.29
CA SER A 42 43.23 -21.19 -14.35
C SER A 42 42.55 -20.70 -15.64
N ARG A 43 41.59 -19.79 -15.52
CA ARG A 43 40.90 -19.18 -16.68
C ARG A 43 41.73 -18.11 -17.39
N CYS A 44 42.46 -17.28 -16.66
CA CYS A 44 43.36 -16.29 -17.26
C CYS A 44 44.54 -16.97 -17.95
N LEU A 45 45.08 -18.03 -17.33
CA LEU A 45 46.12 -18.86 -17.91
C LEU A 45 45.66 -19.53 -19.22
N LYS A 46 44.49 -20.18 -19.22
CA LYS A 46 43.92 -20.83 -20.43
C LYS A 46 43.61 -19.84 -21.57
N ARG A 47 43.33 -18.58 -21.24
CA ARG A 47 43.00 -17.53 -22.22
C ARG A 47 44.21 -16.68 -22.63
N HIS A 48 45.40 -17.00 -22.13
CA HIS A 48 46.62 -16.18 -22.30
C HIS A 48 46.41 -14.70 -21.94
N ARG A 49 45.56 -14.42 -20.93
CA ARG A 49 45.28 -13.06 -20.44
C ARG A 49 46.00 -12.82 -19.11
N GLN A 50 46.39 -11.56 -18.88
CA GLN A 50 47.00 -11.16 -17.61
C GLN A 50 45.97 -11.19 -16.48
N CYS A 51 46.29 -11.92 -15.40
CA CYS A 51 45.48 -11.98 -14.19
C CYS A 51 45.86 -10.80 -13.27
N THR A 52 44.94 -9.87 -13.06
CA THR A 52 45.18 -8.64 -12.28
C THR A 52 44.11 -8.44 -11.21
N PHE A 53 44.43 -7.70 -10.14
CA PHE A 53 43.53 -7.37 -9.03
C PHE A 53 43.43 -5.86 -8.79
N LYS A 54 43.58 -5.06 -9.85
CA LYS A 54 43.62 -3.58 -9.76
C LYS A 54 42.35 -3.03 -9.13
N TRP A 55 41.20 -3.66 -9.37
CA TRP A 55 39.95 -3.25 -8.75
C TRP A 55 39.95 -3.30 -7.21
N ILE A 56 40.67 -4.25 -6.60
CA ILE A 56 40.79 -4.35 -5.14
C ILE A 56 41.66 -3.20 -4.61
N GLY A 57 42.75 -2.89 -5.31
CA GLY A 57 43.63 -1.76 -4.98
C GLY A 57 42.95 -0.38 -5.09
N ASN A 58 41.87 -0.25 -5.87
CA ASN A 58 41.10 0.99 -5.98
C ASN A 58 40.07 1.16 -4.84
N ILE A 59 39.62 0.09 -4.19
CA ILE A 59 38.71 0.15 -3.04
C ILE A 59 39.46 0.65 -1.79
N GLY A 60 40.73 0.27 -1.62
CA GLY A 60 41.55 0.72 -0.49
C GLY A 60 41.85 2.23 -0.50
N ARG A 61 41.93 2.87 -1.67
CA ARG A 61 42.20 4.32 -1.79
C ARG A 61 40.98 5.19 -1.48
N HIS A 62 39.78 4.71 -1.81
CA HIS A 62 38.54 5.43 -1.47
C HIS A 62 38.23 5.43 0.03
N LEU A 63 38.74 4.43 0.78
CA LEU A 63 38.57 4.37 2.23
C LEU A 63 39.52 5.33 2.98
N SER A 64 40.75 5.55 2.47
CA SER A 64 41.73 6.44 3.13
C SER A 64 41.37 7.93 3.04
N ASP A 65 40.74 8.37 1.94
CA ASP A 65 40.35 9.77 1.76
C ASP A 65 39.11 10.14 2.60
N SER A 66 38.18 9.19 2.83
CA SER A 66 36.99 9.43 3.68
C SER A 66 37.31 9.57 5.18
N VAL A 67 38.42 8.97 5.66
CA VAL A 67 38.82 9.00 7.07
C VAL A 67 39.53 10.31 7.44
N ARG A 68 40.09 11.03 6.46
CA ARG A 68 40.81 12.29 6.69
C ARG A 68 39.88 13.51 6.79
N GLU A 69 38.71 13.47 6.15
CA GLU A 69 37.67 14.50 6.24
C GLU A 69 36.86 14.41 7.56
N SER A 70 36.65 13.19 8.07
CA SER A 70 35.86 12.93 9.29
C SER A 70 36.58 13.33 10.59
N ARG A 71 37.92 13.20 10.64
CA ARG A 71 38.73 13.57 11.81
C ARG A 71 38.84 15.08 12.08
N ARG A 72 38.46 15.94 11.12
CA ARG A 72 38.51 17.40 11.29
C ARG A 72 37.22 18.01 11.87
N ARG A 73 36.14 17.24 11.99
CA ARG A 73 34.83 17.70 12.50
C ARG A 73 34.44 17.15 13.88
N GLN A 74 35.22 16.22 14.45
CA GLN A 74 34.92 15.57 15.74
C GLN A 74 35.70 16.13 16.96
N HIS A 75 36.50 17.19 16.80
CA HIS A 75 37.30 17.76 17.92
C HIS A 75 36.71 18.98 18.63
N HIS A 76 35.45 19.34 18.40
CA HIS A 76 34.75 20.34 19.21
C HIS A 76 33.43 19.80 19.76
N SER A 77 33.48 19.09 20.91
CA SER A 77 32.50 19.21 22.01
C SER A 77 32.87 18.32 23.21
N ALA A 78 33.31 18.97 24.29
CA ALA A 78 33.27 18.59 25.72
C ALA A 78 34.04 17.32 26.18
N SER A 79 34.80 17.30 27.29
CA SER A 79 35.00 18.22 28.41
C SER A 79 36.25 17.76 29.17
N ALA A 80 37.07 18.68 29.68
CA ALA A 80 38.00 18.38 30.77
C ALA A 80 38.10 19.59 31.71
N ALA A 81 37.73 19.35 32.96
CA ALA A 81 37.80 20.32 34.05
C ALA A 81 39.20 20.35 34.70
N ALA A 82 39.51 21.50 35.31
CA ALA A 82 40.44 21.75 36.41
C ALA A 82 41.97 21.69 36.16
N SER A 83 42.62 22.85 36.01
CA SER A 83 43.37 23.50 37.10
C SER A 83 44.27 24.65 36.62
N ASN A 84 44.02 25.83 37.20
CA ASN A 84 44.90 26.96 37.53
C ASN A 84 46.34 27.02 36.97
N LYS A 85 46.66 28.13 36.27
CA LYS A 85 47.49 29.25 36.81
C LYS A 85 47.76 30.37 35.77
N THR A 86 47.31 31.58 36.14
CA THR A 86 47.95 32.93 36.01
C THR A 86 48.40 33.56 34.67
N ARG A 87 47.85 34.79 34.47
CA ARG A 87 48.47 36.04 33.94
C ARG A 87 48.77 36.08 32.43
N GLN A 88 48.54 37.15 31.66
CA GLN A 88 48.24 38.58 31.86
C GLN A 88 47.85 39.19 30.49
N ASP A 89 47.05 40.28 30.50
CA ASP A 89 47.19 41.57 29.75
C ASP A 89 47.64 41.56 28.27
N ASP A 90 47.18 42.39 27.33
CA ASP A 90 46.25 43.52 27.28
C ASP A 90 45.94 43.83 25.79
N ASP A 91 44.94 44.69 25.59
CA ASP A 91 44.85 45.77 24.59
C ASP A 91 44.46 45.53 23.10
N TYR A 92 43.30 46.10 22.77
CA TYR A 92 42.96 46.86 21.54
C TYR A 92 43.80 48.17 21.50
N PRO A 93 43.75 49.11 20.49
CA PRO A 93 42.68 49.37 19.53
C PRO A 93 43.03 49.89 18.10
N LYS A 94 41.98 49.99 17.26
CA LYS A 94 41.61 51.06 16.28
C LYS A 94 42.52 51.42 15.07
N ALA A 95 41.89 51.44 13.89
CA ALA A 95 41.58 52.64 13.05
C ALA A 95 41.04 52.16 11.67
N SER A 96 39.78 52.45 11.28
CA SER A 96 39.30 53.64 10.53
C SER A 96 39.47 53.54 9.00
N GLU A 97 38.35 53.27 8.30
CA GLU A 97 37.76 53.90 7.07
C GLU A 97 38.65 54.37 5.88
N PRO A 98 38.15 54.45 4.61
CA PRO A 98 36.80 54.90 4.25
C PRO A 98 36.10 54.24 3.04
N VAL A 99 34.85 54.69 2.91
CA VAL A 99 33.78 54.51 1.93
C VAL A 99 34.08 55.13 0.56
N GLU A 100 33.57 54.53 -0.51
CA GLU A 100 33.09 55.27 -1.70
C GLU A 100 31.79 54.66 -2.26
N THR A 101 30.92 55.54 -2.73
CA THR A 101 29.46 55.38 -2.92
C THR A 101 29.09 55.56 -4.39
N THR A 102 28.07 54.86 -4.89
CA THR A 102 27.20 55.31 -6.00
C THR A 102 25.83 54.63 -5.83
N GLN A 103 24.83 55.29 -5.21
CA GLN A 103 23.71 56.06 -5.81
C GLN A 103 22.95 55.30 -6.92
N GLN A 104 21.62 55.28 -7.07
CA GLN A 104 20.40 55.93 -6.51
C GLN A 104 19.21 55.26 -7.27
N SER A 105 17.98 55.06 -6.78
CA SER A 105 16.89 56.06 -6.61
C SER A 105 15.58 55.25 -6.35
N ILE A 106 14.88 55.35 -5.20
CA ILE A 106 13.75 56.26 -4.87
C ILE A 106 12.45 55.93 -5.66
N GLY A 107 11.25 55.78 -5.06
CA GLY A 107 10.88 56.14 -3.69
C GLY A 107 9.47 55.74 -3.24
N HIS A 108 9.31 55.86 -1.92
CA HIS A 108 8.07 55.96 -1.17
C HIS A 108 7.40 57.32 -1.37
N ARG A 109 6.06 57.36 -1.30
CA ARG A 109 5.37 58.23 -0.33
C ARG A 109 3.94 57.79 -0.04
N ALA A 110 3.65 57.71 1.26
CA ALA A 110 2.36 57.49 1.89
C ALA A 110 1.55 58.79 1.97
N TRP A 111 0.22 58.68 2.01
CA TRP A 111 -0.71 59.67 2.56
C TRP A 111 -1.82 58.97 3.36
N VAL A 112 -2.26 59.62 4.43
CA VAL A 112 -2.97 59.11 5.61
C VAL A 112 -4.46 59.52 5.61
N ALA A 113 -5.30 58.63 6.15
CA ALA A 113 -6.61 58.79 6.81
C ALA A 113 -7.83 59.33 6.05
N ALA A 114 -8.92 58.53 6.08
CA ALA A 114 -10.21 58.93 6.66
C ALA A 114 -11.05 57.67 6.99
N GLU A 115 -11.60 57.64 8.20
CA GLU A 115 -12.51 56.63 8.72
C GLU A 115 -13.90 56.73 8.05
N ASP A 116 -14.55 55.60 7.79
CA ASP A 116 -16.00 55.50 7.98
C ASP A 116 -16.40 54.08 8.39
N ARG A 117 -17.26 53.97 9.41
CA ARG A 117 -17.63 52.72 10.09
C ARG A 117 -18.87 52.09 9.42
N SER A 118 -18.83 50.78 9.20
CA SER A 118 -20.03 49.93 9.15
C SER A 118 -19.74 48.56 9.78
N PRO A 119 -20.56 48.07 10.74
CA PRO A 119 -20.33 46.80 11.40
C PRO A 119 -21.20 45.70 10.80
N ASN A 120 -20.63 44.88 9.89
CA ASN A 120 -21.11 43.51 9.65
C ASN A 120 -20.16 42.76 8.71
N GLU A 121 -19.07 42.24 9.27
CA GLU A 121 -18.33 41.14 8.64
C GLU A 121 -18.07 40.04 9.66
N ALA A 122 -18.76 38.92 9.46
CA ALA A 122 -18.44 37.66 10.09
C ALA A 122 -17.02 37.26 9.70
N ARG A 123 -16.19 37.01 10.73
CA ARG A 123 -14.81 36.48 10.70
C ARG A 123 -14.43 35.78 9.39
N LEU A 124 -13.82 36.52 8.49
CA LEU A 124 -12.98 36.00 7.42
C LEU A 124 -11.75 35.37 8.07
N LEU A 125 -11.51 34.09 7.81
CA LEU A 125 -10.24 33.43 8.12
C LEU A 125 -9.17 34.04 7.21
N THR A 126 -8.49 35.08 7.69
CA THR A 126 -7.20 35.50 7.16
C THR A 126 -6.23 34.35 7.31
N VAL A 127 -5.67 33.93 6.17
CA VAL A 127 -4.55 33.01 6.03
C VAL A 127 -3.44 33.46 6.99
N ALA A 128 -3.23 32.68 8.05
CA ALA A 128 -2.06 32.80 8.90
C ALA A 128 -1.04 31.74 8.48
N ASP A 129 0.22 32.16 8.53
CA ASP A 129 1.47 31.38 8.40
C ASP A 129 1.42 29.96 9.01
N PRO A 130 2.35 29.06 8.64
CA PRO A 130 2.42 27.68 9.13
C PRO A 130 2.94 27.64 10.57
N THR A 131 2.27 28.32 11.50
CA THR A 131 2.39 28.05 12.92
C THR A 131 1.70 26.74 13.24
N ILE A 132 2.52 25.79 13.66
CA ILE A 132 2.23 24.47 14.21
C ILE A 132 0.96 24.50 15.06
N LEU A 133 -0.17 24.06 14.51
CA LEU A 133 -1.28 23.55 15.31
C LEU A 133 -0.77 22.27 15.98
N THR A 134 -0.47 22.37 17.28
CA THR A 134 -0.06 21.25 18.14
C THR A 134 -1.23 20.35 18.56
N GLY A 135 -2.47 20.71 18.22
CA GLY A 135 -3.67 19.91 18.46
C GLY A 135 -4.02 18.96 17.30
N SER A 136 -4.84 17.94 17.57
CA SER A 136 -5.36 17.04 16.52
C SER A 136 -6.28 17.86 15.60
N PRO A 137 -6.15 17.80 14.27
CA PRO A 137 -7.12 18.42 13.36
C PRO A 137 -8.53 17.85 13.56
N LEU A 138 -8.66 16.66 14.15
CA LEU A 138 -9.94 16.08 14.55
C LEU A 138 -10.63 16.94 15.62
N ASP A 139 -9.88 17.60 16.50
CA ASP A 139 -10.40 18.50 17.53
C ASP A 139 -10.88 19.84 16.92
N VAL A 140 -10.37 20.18 15.73
CA VAL A 140 -10.72 21.39 14.97
C VAL A 140 -11.86 21.13 13.98
N LEU A 141 -12.11 19.87 13.63
CA LEU A 141 -13.26 19.49 12.82
C LEU A 141 -14.56 19.68 13.60
N ASN A 142 -15.63 20.07 12.89
CA ASN A 142 -16.95 20.04 13.51
C ASN A 142 -17.29 18.58 13.88
N PRO A 143 -17.96 18.33 15.02
CA PRO A 143 -18.35 16.97 15.42
C PRO A 143 -19.14 16.19 14.35
N SER A 144 -19.92 16.91 13.53
CA SER A 144 -20.63 16.35 12.38
C SER A 144 -19.69 15.82 11.29
N ASP A 145 -18.58 16.51 11.02
CA ASP A 145 -17.63 16.13 9.98
C ASP A 145 -16.84 14.89 10.41
N ALA A 146 -16.48 14.80 11.70
CA ALA A 146 -15.83 13.62 12.26
C ALA A 146 -16.75 12.38 12.24
N GLN A 147 -18.03 12.54 12.60
CA GLN A 147 -19.02 11.46 12.51
C GLN A 147 -19.26 11.01 11.07
N LEU A 148 -19.31 11.96 10.13
CA LEU A 148 -19.43 11.66 8.71
C LEU A 148 -18.23 10.84 8.19
N LEU A 149 -17.00 11.24 8.51
CA LEU A 149 -15.81 10.49 8.12
C LEU A 149 -15.84 9.04 8.64
N GLN A 150 -16.29 8.86 9.88
CA GLN A 150 -16.45 7.54 10.49
C GLN A 150 -17.54 6.71 9.79
N ALA A 151 -18.69 7.31 9.49
CA ALA A 151 -19.79 6.63 8.80
C ALA A 151 -19.35 6.18 7.40
N VAL A 152 -18.66 7.06 6.66
CA VAL A 152 -18.17 6.73 5.32
C VAL A 152 -17.10 5.64 5.35
N TYR A 153 -16.20 5.67 6.34
CA TYR A 153 -15.24 4.58 6.54
C TYR A 153 -15.96 3.23 6.68
N GLN A 154 -17.00 3.18 7.51
CA GLN A 154 -17.76 1.95 7.79
C GLN A 154 -18.55 1.47 6.58
N THR A 155 -19.27 2.36 5.89
CA THR A 155 -20.07 2.00 4.71
C THR A 155 -19.22 1.69 3.48
N GLY A 156 -18.04 2.30 3.34
CA GLY A 156 -17.13 2.07 2.23
C GLY A 156 -16.13 0.95 2.50
N PHE A 157 -15.13 1.24 3.33
CA PHE A 157 -13.99 0.34 3.56
C PHE A 157 -14.38 -0.90 4.34
N ASP A 158 -14.97 -0.78 5.54
CA ASP A 158 -15.26 -1.95 6.39
C ASP A 158 -16.25 -2.91 5.72
N THR A 159 -17.16 -2.41 4.89
CA THR A 159 -18.10 -3.27 4.16
C THR A 159 -17.39 -4.24 3.21
N ILE A 160 -16.42 -3.75 2.42
CA ILE A 160 -15.64 -4.59 1.51
C ILE A 160 -14.64 -5.42 2.31
N PHE A 161 -13.88 -4.77 3.20
CA PHE A 161 -12.81 -5.43 3.92
C PHE A 161 -13.34 -6.51 4.86
N GLY A 162 -14.46 -6.25 5.55
CA GLY A 162 -15.17 -7.24 6.36
C GLY A 162 -15.61 -8.44 5.53
N SER A 163 -16.08 -8.24 4.29
CA SER A 163 -16.40 -9.35 3.39
C SER A 163 -15.18 -10.19 3.00
N TRP A 164 -14.00 -9.58 2.88
CA TRP A 164 -12.75 -10.32 2.59
C TRP A 164 -12.24 -11.06 3.82
N MET A 165 -12.60 -10.58 5.02
CA MET A 165 -12.22 -11.17 6.30
C MET A 165 -13.29 -12.10 6.89
N SER A 166 -14.40 -12.32 6.19
CA SER A 166 -15.50 -13.17 6.65
C SER A 166 -15.13 -14.65 6.64
N SER A 167 -16.00 -15.50 7.21
CA SER A 167 -15.80 -16.96 7.24
C SER A 167 -15.62 -17.59 5.85
N TYR A 168 -16.22 -17.01 4.82
CA TYR A 168 -16.07 -17.45 3.43
C TYR A 168 -14.97 -16.72 2.66
N GLY A 169 -14.55 -15.53 3.11
CA GLY A 169 -13.48 -14.73 2.50
C GLY A 169 -12.08 -14.97 3.06
N CYS A 170 -11.98 -15.42 4.32
CA CYS A 170 -10.75 -15.71 5.01
C CYS A 170 -10.52 -17.22 5.08
N PRO A 171 -9.49 -17.77 4.41
CA PRO A 171 -9.29 -19.21 4.29
C PRO A 171 -8.84 -19.89 5.60
N PHE A 172 -8.53 -19.12 6.64
CA PHE A 172 -8.20 -19.63 7.98
C PHE A 172 -9.42 -19.94 8.84
N LEU A 173 -10.61 -19.44 8.46
CA LEU A 173 -11.82 -19.55 9.25
C LEU A 173 -12.60 -20.81 8.85
N SER A 174 -13.18 -21.47 9.86
CA SER A 174 -14.19 -22.51 9.67
C SER A 174 -15.58 -21.89 9.81
N GLU A 175 -16.59 -22.45 9.14
CA GLU A 175 -18.01 -22.02 9.23
C GLU A 175 -18.55 -21.98 10.68
N THR A 176 -17.90 -22.70 11.60
CA THR A 176 -18.25 -22.76 13.02
C THR A 176 -17.63 -21.67 13.88
N SER A 177 -16.74 -20.84 13.33
CA SER A 177 -15.98 -19.82 14.07
C SER A 177 -16.49 -18.42 13.70
N PHE A 178 -17.06 -17.71 14.67
CA PHE A 178 -17.56 -16.33 14.57
C PHE A 178 -18.62 -16.11 13.48
N ASN A 179 -19.87 -16.20 13.89
CA ASN A 179 -21.05 -15.98 13.06
C ASN A 179 -21.36 -14.47 12.94
N ASN A 180 -20.43 -13.66 12.43
CA ASN A 180 -20.70 -12.24 12.18
C ASN A 180 -20.14 -11.81 10.82
N ASP A 181 -21.05 -11.63 9.86
CA ASP A 181 -20.81 -10.98 8.56
C ASP A 181 -20.35 -9.50 8.69
N ASP A 182 -20.27 -8.99 9.93
CA ASP A 182 -19.87 -7.64 10.33
C ASP A 182 -18.52 -7.57 11.07
N THR A 183 -17.57 -8.44 10.71
CA THR A 183 -16.23 -8.38 11.32
C THR A 183 -15.46 -7.15 10.82
N ARG A 184 -15.28 -6.15 11.69
CA ARG A 184 -14.47 -4.95 11.40
C ARG A 184 -13.02 -5.18 11.79
N ILE A 185 -12.10 -4.85 10.88
CA ILE A 185 -10.67 -5.03 11.13
C ILE A 185 -10.15 -4.15 12.27
N SER A 186 -10.77 -2.98 12.50
CA SER A 186 -10.48 -2.12 13.65
C SER A 186 -10.74 -2.83 14.98
N ASP A 187 -11.87 -3.54 15.07
CA ASP A 187 -12.32 -4.22 16.28
C ASP A 187 -11.45 -5.45 16.55
N VAL A 188 -11.06 -6.16 15.49
CA VAL A 188 -10.06 -7.24 15.56
C VAL A 188 -8.72 -6.71 16.09
N CYS A 189 -8.24 -5.58 15.57
CA CYS A 189 -6.98 -4.99 16.02
C CYS A 189 -7.04 -4.51 17.48
N ASP A 190 -8.15 -3.88 17.89
CA ASP A 190 -8.38 -3.49 19.29
C ASP A 190 -8.35 -4.71 20.21
N TYR A 191 -9.11 -5.75 19.87
CA TYR A 191 -9.18 -6.98 20.64
C TYR A 191 -7.79 -7.59 20.83
N LEU A 192 -7.01 -7.71 19.75
CA LEU A 192 -5.65 -8.26 19.81
C LEU A 192 -4.71 -7.42 20.67
N ASP A 193 -4.74 -6.09 20.51
CA ASP A 193 -3.92 -5.18 21.32
C ASP A 193 -4.32 -5.23 22.80
N HIS A 194 -5.61 -5.31 23.12
CA HIS A 194 -6.10 -5.47 24.48
C HIS A 194 -5.68 -6.79 25.10
N TRP A 195 -5.79 -7.89 24.34
CA TRP A 195 -5.34 -9.22 24.78
C TRP A 195 -3.83 -9.20 25.07
N MET A 196 -3.03 -8.60 24.19
CA MET A 196 -1.57 -8.49 24.41
C MET A 196 -1.19 -7.63 25.61
N ARG A 197 -1.99 -6.61 25.97
CA ARG A 197 -1.76 -5.79 27.18
C ARG A 197 -2.13 -6.50 28.48
N LYS A 198 -3.16 -7.36 28.46
CA LYS A 198 -3.64 -8.10 29.63
C LYS A 198 -2.72 -9.25 30.07
N GLN A 199 -1.78 -9.65 29.22
CA GLN A 199 -0.76 -10.64 29.56
C GLN A 199 0.24 -10.01 30.55
N PRO A 200 0.45 -10.58 31.75
CA PRO A 200 1.32 -9.97 32.76
C PRO A 200 2.78 -9.96 32.28
N PRO A 201 3.48 -8.81 32.29
CA PRO A 201 4.93 -8.79 32.12
C PRO A 201 5.57 -9.48 33.34
N ARG A 202 6.29 -10.58 33.14
CA ARG A 202 7.01 -11.28 34.21
C ARG A 202 8.14 -10.45 34.84
N ASP A 203 8.58 -9.38 34.18
CA ASP A 203 9.64 -8.49 34.65
C ASP A 203 9.13 -7.31 35.50
N ALA A 204 8.00 -7.46 36.19
CA ALA A 204 7.58 -6.54 37.24
C ALA A 204 8.44 -6.72 38.51
N ALA A 205 9.75 -6.54 38.38
CA ALA A 205 10.68 -6.33 39.49
C ALA A 205 11.25 -4.90 39.52
N MET A 206 10.70 -3.97 38.74
CA MET A 206 11.01 -2.54 38.82
C MET A 206 9.72 -1.72 38.98
N PRO A 207 9.42 -1.21 40.19
CA PRO A 207 8.37 -0.22 40.37
C PRO A 207 8.83 1.10 39.71
N GLY A 208 8.05 1.64 38.78
CA GLY A 208 8.26 3.01 38.26
C GLY A 208 8.49 3.16 36.75
N GLY A 209 8.20 2.15 35.92
CA GLY A 209 8.07 2.39 34.47
C GLY A 209 6.82 3.22 34.18
N PRO A 210 6.89 4.31 33.38
CA PRO A 210 5.69 5.09 33.05
C PRO A 210 4.66 4.16 32.42
N GLU A 211 3.43 4.19 32.94
CA GLU A 211 2.27 3.59 32.28
C GLU A 211 2.32 4.00 30.81
N ARG A 212 2.45 3.02 29.90
CA ARG A 212 2.38 3.29 28.47
C ARG A 212 0.96 3.80 28.22
N SER A 213 0.81 5.12 28.12
CA SER A 213 -0.45 5.78 27.78
C SER A 213 -1.04 5.13 26.53
N SER A 214 -2.12 4.36 26.73
CA SER A 214 -2.79 3.53 25.73
C SER A 214 -3.62 4.33 24.73
N GLY A 215 -3.68 5.65 24.88
CA GLY A 215 -4.47 6.54 24.02
C GLY A 215 -3.78 6.87 22.69
N GLY A 216 -2.45 6.76 22.61
CA GLY A 216 -1.70 7.23 21.45
C GLY A 216 -1.91 6.41 20.17
N GLU A 217 -2.05 5.09 20.28
CA GLU A 217 -2.27 4.21 19.12
C GLU A 217 -3.69 4.33 18.57
N GLU A 218 -4.69 4.46 19.45
CA GLU A 218 -6.08 4.68 19.06
C GLU A 218 -6.25 6.02 18.34
N GLU A 219 -5.67 7.10 18.86
CA GLU A 219 -5.72 8.42 18.21
C GLU A 219 -5.04 8.42 16.83
N SER A 220 -3.90 7.72 16.71
CA SER A 220 -3.19 7.59 15.43
C SER A 220 -4.02 6.82 14.40
N LEU A 221 -4.71 5.75 14.83
CA LEU A 221 -5.60 4.98 13.97
C LEU A 221 -6.81 5.82 13.53
N ARG A 222 -7.46 6.55 14.45
CA ARG A 222 -8.57 7.46 14.12
C ARG A 222 -8.15 8.54 13.13
N SER A 223 -6.97 9.12 13.32
CA SER A 223 -6.39 10.10 12.38
C SER A 223 -6.13 9.50 11.00
N ALA A 224 -5.60 8.27 10.92
CA ALA A 224 -5.41 7.56 9.66
C ALA A 224 -6.75 7.22 8.97
N MET A 225 -7.75 6.75 9.71
CA MET A 225 -9.11 6.50 9.20
C MET A 225 -9.78 7.77 8.68
N ALA A 226 -9.63 8.88 9.40
CA ALA A 226 -10.17 10.17 8.99
C ALA A 226 -9.48 10.70 7.73
N ALA A 227 -8.14 10.68 7.67
CA ALA A 227 -7.39 11.07 6.48
C ALA A 227 -7.73 10.19 5.27
N PHE A 228 -7.81 8.87 5.48
CA PHE A 228 -8.24 7.91 4.47
C PHE A 228 -9.66 8.26 3.97
N SER A 229 -10.58 8.55 4.87
CA SER A 229 -12.00 8.78 4.52
C SER A 229 -12.30 10.18 3.99
N ALA A 230 -11.39 11.15 4.21
CA ALA A 230 -11.54 12.52 3.76
C ALA A 230 -11.73 12.64 2.24
N ARG A 231 -11.27 11.63 1.48
CA ARG A 231 -11.46 11.52 0.03
C ARG A 231 -12.93 11.54 -0.41
N TRP A 232 -13.85 11.15 0.48
CA TRP A 232 -15.29 11.05 0.22
C TRP A 232 -16.10 12.19 0.82
N LEU A 233 -15.49 13.10 1.60
CA LEU A 233 -16.17 14.29 2.12
C LEU A 233 -16.91 15.09 1.03
N PRO A 234 -16.34 15.32 -0.18
CA PRO A 234 -17.04 16.04 -1.23
C PRO A 234 -18.32 15.35 -1.73
N LEU A 235 -18.46 14.04 -1.52
CA LEU A 235 -19.65 13.27 -1.93
C LEU A 235 -20.77 13.36 -0.89
N ALA A 236 -20.40 13.49 0.38
CA ALA A 236 -21.34 13.56 1.49
C ALA A 236 -21.75 14.99 1.85
N LEU A 237 -20.96 16.00 1.47
CA LEU A 237 -21.27 17.41 1.63
C LEU A 237 -21.88 17.98 0.34
N GLY A 238 -22.80 18.95 0.46
CA GLY A 238 -23.40 19.62 -0.70
C GLY A 238 -22.37 20.31 -1.60
N LYS A 239 -22.67 20.45 -2.90
CA LYS A 239 -21.71 20.91 -3.94
C LYS A 239 -20.95 22.20 -3.58
N LEU A 240 -21.61 23.18 -2.97
CA LEU A 240 -21.00 24.47 -2.61
C LEU A 240 -20.04 24.37 -1.41
N ASP A 241 -20.41 23.60 -0.38
CA ASP A 241 -19.57 23.37 0.79
C ASP A 241 -18.38 22.47 0.44
N ALA A 242 -18.60 21.48 -0.42
CA ALA A 242 -17.58 20.56 -0.90
C ALA A 242 -16.44 21.28 -1.64
N ILE A 243 -16.76 22.28 -2.47
CA ILE A 243 -15.76 23.03 -3.27
C ILE A 243 -14.90 23.93 -2.38
N ARG A 244 -15.49 24.56 -1.35
CA ARG A 244 -14.79 25.57 -0.53
C ARG A 244 -14.03 24.98 0.66
N ARG A 245 -14.56 23.96 1.34
CA ARG A 245 -14.00 23.48 2.62
C ARG A 245 -13.21 22.17 2.51
N CYS A 246 -13.59 21.27 1.61
CA CYS A 246 -12.97 19.93 1.57
C CYS A 246 -11.47 19.95 1.25
N PRO A 247 -10.94 20.78 0.32
CA PRO A 247 -9.51 20.75 0.00
C PRO A 247 -8.62 21.01 1.22
N SER A 248 -8.94 22.04 2.02
CA SER A 248 -8.18 22.37 3.22
C SER A 248 -8.29 21.29 4.30
N ILE A 249 -9.48 20.69 4.47
CA ILE A 249 -9.69 19.59 5.42
C ILE A 249 -8.88 18.35 5.01
N VAL A 250 -8.96 17.95 3.74
CA VAL A 250 -8.21 16.81 3.20
C VAL A 250 -6.71 17.02 3.37
N HIS A 251 -6.20 18.22 3.06
CA HIS A 251 -4.78 18.56 3.24
C HIS A 251 -4.38 18.49 4.72
N ALA A 252 -5.17 19.07 5.62
CA ALA A 252 -4.88 19.10 7.05
C ALA A 252 -4.85 17.68 7.66
N LEU A 253 -5.86 16.87 7.35
CA LEU A 253 -5.94 15.48 7.83
C LEU A 253 -4.79 14.63 7.29
N TRP A 254 -4.48 14.74 5.99
CA TRP A 254 -3.37 14.01 5.39
C TRP A 254 -2.02 14.39 6.01
N ARG A 255 -1.73 15.69 6.15
CA ARG A 255 -0.47 16.18 6.76
C ARG A 255 -0.35 15.73 8.21
N HIS A 256 -1.44 15.76 8.97
CA HIS A 256 -1.42 15.31 10.37
C HIS A 256 -1.18 13.81 10.48
N ALA A 257 -1.96 12.99 9.78
CA ALA A 257 -1.75 11.54 9.78
C ALA A 257 -0.32 11.18 9.33
N ARG A 258 0.22 11.86 8.30
CA ARG A 258 1.60 11.66 7.82
C ARG A 258 2.65 11.96 8.87
N ARG A 259 2.53 13.08 9.59
CA ARG A 259 3.45 13.44 10.69
C ARG A 259 3.47 12.37 11.79
N ASP A 260 2.32 11.78 12.06
CA ASP A 260 2.19 10.76 13.09
C ASP A 260 2.76 9.40 12.71
N MET A 261 2.84 9.07 11.41
CA MET A 261 3.30 7.77 10.94
C MET A 261 4.72 7.39 11.43
N LEU A 262 5.63 8.35 11.58
CA LEU A 262 6.96 8.06 12.14
C LEU A 262 6.86 7.58 13.61
N ARG A 263 5.93 8.14 14.38
CA ARG A 263 5.64 7.69 15.75
C ARG A 263 5.00 6.31 15.74
N VAL A 264 4.06 6.07 14.83
CA VAL A 264 3.34 4.79 14.68
C VAL A 264 4.29 3.64 14.34
N ILE A 265 5.27 3.87 13.46
CA ILE A 265 6.31 2.86 13.13
C ILE A 265 7.06 2.39 14.36
N ASN A 266 7.39 3.33 15.25
CA ASN A 266 8.14 3.06 16.47
C ASN A 266 7.29 2.46 17.61
N ARG A 267 5.98 2.26 17.40
CA ARG A 267 5.04 1.68 18.38
C ARG A 267 4.31 0.47 17.80
N PRO A 268 4.97 -0.70 17.65
CA PRO A 268 4.34 -1.89 17.08
C PRO A 268 3.11 -2.34 17.89
N SER A 269 1.96 -2.36 17.23
CA SER A 269 0.67 -2.88 17.71
C SER A 269 -0.20 -3.22 16.48
N TYR A 270 -1.28 -3.98 16.65
CA TYR A 270 -2.20 -4.27 15.54
C TYR A 270 -2.92 -3.01 15.07
N ARG A 271 -3.28 -2.08 15.96
CA ARG A 271 -3.78 -0.75 15.58
C ARG A 271 -2.76 0.07 14.80
N SER A 272 -1.49 0.08 15.24
CA SER A 272 -0.41 0.77 14.52
C SER A 272 -0.21 0.19 13.11
N MET A 273 -0.24 -1.14 12.98
CA MET A 273 -0.20 -1.83 11.69
C MET A 273 -1.35 -1.38 10.79
N LEU A 274 -2.59 -1.38 11.30
CA LEU A 274 -3.75 -0.94 10.53
C LEU A 274 -3.67 0.54 10.13
N ALA A 275 -3.23 1.42 11.04
CA ALA A 275 -3.05 2.84 10.76
C ALA A 275 -2.05 3.08 9.62
N LEU A 276 -0.93 2.35 9.61
CA LEU A 276 0.06 2.41 8.54
C LEU A 276 -0.50 1.94 7.20
N PHE A 277 -1.26 0.83 7.17
CA PHE A 277 -1.90 0.36 5.94
C PHE A 277 -2.94 1.35 5.40
N LEU A 278 -3.81 1.90 6.26
CA LEU A 278 -4.81 2.89 5.87
C LEU A 278 -4.16 4.17 5.36
N PHE A 279 -3.12 4.67 6.03
CA PHE A 279 -2.38 5.82 5.54
C PHE A 279 -1.72 5.54 4.19
N ALA A 280 -1.14 4.35 3.99
CA ALA A 280 -0.54 3.98 2.71
C ALA A 280 -1.56 3.93 1.55
N LEU A 281 -2.81 3.56 1.83
CA LEU A 281 -3.91 3.64 0.86
C LEU A 281 -4.52 5.03 0.71
N THR A 282 -4.09 6.02 1.49
CA THR A 282 -4.61 7.39 1.43
C THR A 282 -4.00 8.12 0.24
N PRO A 283 -4.83 8.58 -0.75
CA PRO A 283 -4.32 9.32 -1.88
C PRO A 283 -3.58 10.58 -1.44
N ILE A 284 -2.46 10.84 -2.09
CA ILE A 284 -1.76 12.11 -1.92
C ILE A 284 -2.66 13.23 -2.45
N PRO A 285 -2.98 14.25 -1.64
CA PRO A 285 -3.80 15.35 -2.10
C PRO A 285 -3.15 16.11 -3.27
N ALA A 286 -3.96 16.57 -4.21
CA ALA A 286 -3.51 17.43 -5.29
C ALA A 286 -3.07 18.78 -4.73
N GLY A 287 -1.97 19.31 -5.28
CA GLY A 287 -1.36 20.57 -4.83
C GLY A 287 -0.25 20.38 -3.79
N ILE A 288 0.02 19.16 -3.33
CA ILE A 288 1.24 18.84 -2.60
C ILE A 288 2.41 18.84 -3.59
N SER A 289 3.50 19.54 -3.26
CA SER A 289 4.70 19.61 -4.09
C SER A 289 5.53 18.33 -3.98
N GLU A 290 6.40 18.07 -4.96
CA GLU A 290 7.31 16.92 -4.92
C GLU A 290 8.28 17.03 -3.74
N GLU A 291 8.73 18.24 -3.39
CA GLU A 291 9.58 18.47 -2.23
C GLU A 291 8.86 18.13 -0.91
N GLU A 292 7.60 18.52 -0.76
CA GLU A 292 6.80 18.16 0.41
C GLU A 292 6.59 16.63 0.47
N GLU A 293 6.38 15.97 -0.67
CA GLU A 293 6.30 14.51 -0.76
C GLU A 293 7.61 13.81 -0.39
N LEU A 294 8.77 14.39 -0.68
CA LEU A 294 10.08 13.85 -0.33
C LEU A 294 10.47 14.07 1.14
N ASP A 295 10.01 15.16 1.78
CA ASP A 295 10.38 15.55 3.15
C ASP A 295 9.78 14.66 4.26
N GLY A 296 8.91 13.73 3.92
CA GLY A 296 8.21 12.89 4.90
C GLY A 296 8.09 11.44 4.47
N ILE A 297 7.38 10.66 5.28
CA ILE A 297 7.27 9.23 5.02
C ILE A 297 6.37 8.93 3.82
N SER A 298 6.83 8.00 2.97
CA SER A 298 6.07 7.50 1.82
C SER A 298 5.09 6.41 2.23
N GLY A 299 3.99 6.26 1.48
CA GLY A 299 3.04 5.17 1.69
C GLY A 299 3.70 3.79 1.59
N GLN A 300 4.70 3.62 0.73
CA GLN A 300 5.45 2.36 0.62
C GLN A 300 6.24 2.03 1.88
N ALA A 301 6.90 3.02 2.47
CA ALA A 301 7.58 2.83 3.75
C ALA A 301 6.59 2.44 4.85
N CYS A 302 5.37 3.00 4.84
CA CYS A 302 4.30 2.60 5.76
C CYS A 302 3.87 1.14 5.55
N ILE A 303 3.69 0.69 4.29
CA ILE A 303 3.38 -0.72 4.00
C ILE A 303 4.46 -1.64 4.54
N HIS A 304 5.73 -1.38 4.23
CA HIS A 304 6.85 -2.21 4.70
C HIS A 304 6.92 -2.27 6.24
N ALA A 305 6.75 -1.12 6.90
CA ALA A 305 6.75 -1.07 8.36
C ALA A 305 5.56 -1.84 8.95
N ALA A 306 4.37 -1.73 8.38
CA ALA A 306 3.18 -2.48 8.82
C ALA A 306 3.39 -3.99 8.68
N LEU A 307 3.94 -4.44 7.54
CA LEU A 307 4.26 -5.85 7.28
C LEU A 307 5.31 -6.39 8.25
N GLN A 308 6.33 -5.58 8.58
CA GLN A 308 7.30 -5.94 9.61
C GLN A 308 6.67 -6.00 11.01
N GLN A 309 5.76 -5.08 11.34
CA GLN A 309 5.05 -5.07 12.63
C GLN A 309 4.23 -6.35 12.81
N ILE A 310 3.42 -6.77 11.84
CA ILE A 310 2.64 -8.01 11.96
C ILE A 310 3.54 -9.25 12.07
N GLN A 311 4.63 -9.33 11.32
CA GLN A 311 5.60 -10.43 11.47
C GLN A 311 6.18 -10.48 12.88
N THR A 312 6.57 -9.32 13.41
CA THR A 312 7.16 -9.21 14.75
C THR A 312 6.14 -9.56 15.83
N LEU A 313 4.90 -9.05 15.73
CA LEU A 313 3.82 -9.32 16.69
C LEU A 313 3.49 -10.80 16.75
N ARG A 314 3.40 -11.47 15.60
CA ARG A 314 3.15 -12.92 15.53
C ARG A 314 4.34 -13.76 16.00
N ALA A 315 5.57 -13.36 15.65
CA ALA A 315 6.77 -14.07 16.07
C ALA A 315 7.01 -13.96 17.59
N ARG A 316 6.59 -12.85 18.22
CA ARG A 316 6.71 -12.62 19.66
C ARG A 316 5.90 -13.64 20.48
N GLN A 317 4.83 -14.19 19.91
CA GLN A 317 4.06 -15.27 20.54
C GLN A 317 4.84 -16.61 20.56
N ARG A 318 5.77 -16.82 19.61
CA ARG A 318 6.33 -18.15 19.31
C ARG A 318 7.83 -18.29 19.53
N SER A 319 8.56 -17.18 19.64
CA SER A 319 10.03 -17.19 19.65
C SER A 319 10.64 -16.10 20.52
N LEU A 320 11.83 -16.39 21.06
CA LEU A 320 12.71 -15.40 21.69
C LEU A 320 13.13 -14.38 20.62
N GLN A 321 12.86 -13.10 20.86
CA GLN A 321 13.28 -12.02 19.98
C GLN A 321 14.44 -11.25 20.60
N PHE A 322 15.47 -11.01 19.82
CA PHE A 322 16.62 -10.20 20.20
C PHE A 322 16.56 -8.91 19.41
N ASN A 323 16.56 -7.77 20.09
CA ASN A 323 16.91 -6.49 19.48
C ASN A 323 18.18 -5.95 20.14
N GLY A 324 18.84 -4.97 19.53
CA GLY A 324 20.12 -4.42 20.01
C GLY A 324 20.10 -3.85 21.44
N THR A 325 18.94 -3.81 22.11
CA THR A 325 18.75 -3.26 23.46
C THR A 325 18.00 -4.20 24.43
N LYS A 326 17.31 -5.24 23.95
CA LYS A 326 16.37 -6.07 24.73
C LYS A 326 16.23 -7.48 24.16
N VAL A 327 16.03 -8.45 25.05
CA VAL A 327 15.56 -9.80 24.73
C VAL A 327 14.09 -9.89 25.14
N SER A 328 13.22 -10.28 24.21
CA SER A 328 11.80 -10.52 24.49
C SER A 328 11.56 -12.02 24.51
N GLU A 329 11.12 -12.55 25.65
CA GLU A 329 10.77 -13.98 25.77
C GLU A 329 9.43 -14.30 25.08
N PRO A 330 9.29 -15.51 24.50
CA PRO A 330 8.01 -15.98 23.99
C PRO A 330 7.01 -16.10 25.14
N ILE A 331 5.75 -15.80 24.86
CA ILE A 331 4.65 -15.95 25.82
C ILE A 331 4.47 -17.45 26.10
N LYS A 332 5.03 -17.95 27.21
CA LYS A 332 4.89 -19.35 27.61
C LYS A 332 3.49 -19.60 28.17
N SER A 333 2.69 -20.40 27.46
CA SER A 333 1.48 -21.04 27.98
C SER A 333 1.87 -22.12 29.01
N ASN A 334 2.28 -21.72 30.21
CA ASN A 334 2.68 -22.64 31.27
C ASN A 334 1.49 -23.03 32.18
N VAL A 335 0.35 -23.47 31.65
CA VAL A 335 -0.71 -24.21 32.39
C VAL A 335 -1.60 -24.91 31.33
N ILE A 336 -2.12 -26.11 31.63
CA ILE A 336 -3.22 -26.72 30.86
C ILE A 336 -4.41 -25.76 30.93
N PRO A 337 -4.81 -25.08 29.84
CA PRO A 337 -5.77 -23.99 29.93
C PRO A 337 -7.09 -24.50 30.52
N ALA A 338 -7.64 -23.80 31.50
CA ALA A 338 -9.03 -24.03 31.88
C ALA A 338 -9.94 -23.79 30.65
N ILE A 339 -11.11 -24.42 30.58
CA ILE A 339 -12.03 -24.29 29.42
C ILE A 339 -12.23 -22.83 28.96
N PRO A 340 -12.40 -21.82 29.86
CA PRO A 340 -12.49 -20.41 29.45
C PRO A 340 -11.21 -19.83 28.84
N GLU A 341 -10.03 -20.26 29.28
CA GLU A 341 -8.73 -19.84 28.73
C GLU A 341 -8.45 -20.49 27.38
N ALA A 342 -8.90 -21.73 27.17
CA ALA A 342 -8.83 -22.41 25.87
C ALA A 342 -9.68 -21.70 24.81
N VAL A 343 -10.90 -21.27 25.18
CA VAL A 343 -11.78 -20.48 24.30
C VAL A 343 -11.15 -19.12 23.99
N ALA A 344 -10.68 -18.38 25.01
CA ALA A 344 -10.00 -17.10 24.80
C ALA A 344 -8.73 -17.21 23.94
N THR A 345 -8.00 -18.32 24.02
CA THR A 345 -6.83 -18.59 23.17
C THR A 345 -7.23 -18.89 21.73
N THR A 346 -8.35 -19.59 21.53
CA THR A 346 -8.91 -19.89 20.20
C THR A 346 -9.40 -18.61 19.51
N ASP A 347 -10.07 -17.73 20.26
CA ASP A 347 -10.53 -16.43 19.78
C ASP A 347 -9.36 -15.52 19.38
N PHE A 348 -8.29 -15.51 20.18
CA PHE A 348 -7.05 -14.80 19.86
C PHE A 348 -6.41 -15.30 18.56
N ILE A 349 -6.25 -16.61 18.39
CA ILE A 349 -5.65 -17.19 17.18
C ILE A 349 -6.52 -16.84 15.95
N THR A 350 -7.83 -16.88 16.11
CA THR A 350 -8.78 -16.53 15.05
C THR A 350 -8.63 -15.07 14.64
N ALA A 351 -8.64 -14.15 15.61
CA ALA A 351 -8.41 -12.73 15.39
C ALA A 351 -7.03 -12.46 14.76
N GLU A 352 -5.97 -13.13 15.21
CA GLU A 352 -4.62 -12.98 14.66
C GLU A 352 -4.55 -13.46 13.21
N ASN A 353 -5.24 -14.56 12.87
CA ASN A 353 -5.32 -15.05 11.51
C ASN A 353 -6.07 -14.10 10.59
N ILE A 354 -7.14 -13.44 11.07
CA ILE A 354 -7.84 -12.38 10.33
C ILE A 354 -6.90 -11.21 10.07
N ALA A 355 -6.20 -10.71 11.10
CA ALA A 355 -5.24 -9.63 10.94
C ALA A 355 -4.09 -10.01 9.97
N TYR A 356 -3.64 -11.26 9.99
CA TYR A 356 -2.63 -11.75 9.06
C TYR A 356 -3.15 -11.86 7.62
N TRP A 357 -4.39 -12.31 7.42
CA TRP A 357 -5.01 -12.37 6.09
C TRP A 357 -5.23 -10.97 5.50
N ALA A 358 -5.63 -10.01 6.33
CA ALA A 358 -5.66 -8.60 5.96
C ALA A 358 -4.28 -8.12 5.50
N ALA A 359 -3.22 -8.37 6.28
CA ALA A 359 -1.86 -7.97 5.92
C ALA A 359 -1.37 -8.63 4.62
N LEU A 360 -1.68 -9.91 4.38
CA LEU A 360 -1.41 -10.60 3.12
C LEU A 360 -2.13 -9.96 1.93
N THR A 361 -3.35 -9.45 2.14
CA THR A 361 -4.11 -8.72 1.11
C THR A 361 -3.37 -7.46 0.68
N PHE A 362 -2.86 -6.67 1.64
CA PHE A 362 -2.05 -5.48 1.36
C PHE A 362 -0.73 -5.83 0.66
N ASP A 363 0.02 -6.82 1.17
CA ASP A 363 1.30 -7.26 0.60
C ASP A 363 1.17 -7.71 -0.86
N THR A 364 0.12 -8.50 -1.13
CA THR A 364 -0.14 -9.04 -2.47
C THR A 364 -0.65 -7.95 -3.42
N SER A 365 -1.50 -7.03 -2.96
CA SER A 365 -1.96 -5.88 -3.75
C SER A 365 -0.79 -4.97 -4.14
N ALA A 366 0.12 -4.69 -3.20
CA ALA A 366 1.32 -3.90 -3.47
C ALA A 366 2.23 -4.62 -4.50
N SER A 367 2.49 -5.92 -4.30
CA SER A 367 3.29 -6.72 -5.23
C SER A 367 2.69 -6.76 -6.63
N LEU A 368 1.36 -6.89 -6.73
CA LEU A 368 0.63 -6.88 -7.99
C LEU A 368 0.75 -5.55 -8.73
N THR A 369 0.62 -4.42 -8.04
CA THR A 369 0.46 -3.11 -8.69
C THR A 369 1.76 -2.31 -8.82
N LEU A 370 2.72 -2.52 -7.91
CA LEU A 370 3.94 -1.72 -7.80
C LEU A 370 5.20 -2.48 -8.24
N ASN A 371 5.04 -3.72 -8.71
CA ASN A 371 6.15 -4.59 -9.09
C ASN A 371 7.19 -4.73 -7.96
N CYS A 372 6.76 -4.71 -6.69
CA CYS A 372 7.62 -5.03 -5.56
C CYS A 372 7.60 -6.54 -5.26
N ARG A 373 8.58 -7.02 -4.48
CA ARG A 373 8.53 -8.39 -3.96
C ARG A 373 7.62 -8.44 -2.72
N PRO A 374 6.85 -9.53 -2.55
CA PRO A 374 6.07 -9.72 -1.33
C PRO A 374 6.99 -9.89 -0.12
N LEU A 375 6.58 -9.35 1.04
CA LEU A 375 7.33 -9.43 2.30
C LEU A 375 6.81 -10.51 3.26
N LEU A 376 5.51 -10.83 3.21
CA LEU A 376 4.88 -11.83 4.09
C LEU A 376 4.82 -13.22 3.46
N SER A 377 4.80 -13.28 2.14
CA SER A 377 4.67 -14.52 1.37
C SER A 377 5.86 -14.66 0.43
N SER A 378 6.37 -15.87 0.28
CA SER A 378 7.45 -16.22 -0.64
C SER A 378 7.08 -15.86 -2.08
N GLY A 379 8.04 -15.41 -2.87
CA GLY A 379 7.85 -15.07 -4.28
C GLY A 379 7.74 -16.30 -5.19
N LEU A 380 8.43 -16.27 -6.33
CA LEU A 380 8.43 -17.34 -7.32
C LEU A 380 8.74 -18.72 -6.72
N PHE A 381 9.67 -18.78 -5.78
CA PHE A 381 10.07 -20.01 -5.12
C PHE A 381 9.44 -20.11 -3.73
N GLY A 382 8.47 -21.01 -3.59
CA GLY A 382 7.99 -21.47 -2.29
C GLY A 382 6.54 -21.13 -1.97
N PHE A 383 5.91 -20.18 -2.67
CA PHE A 383 4.53 -19.76 -2.35
C PHE A 383 3.54 -20.93 -2.39
N GLU A 384 3.71 -21.88 -3.32
CA GLU A 384 2.85 -23.06 -3.46
C GLU A 384 2.78 -23.90 -2.18
N SER A 385 3.85 -23.90 -1.36
CA SER A 385 3.92 -24.68 -0.12
C SER A 385 3.26 -23.98 1.07
N GLU A 386 3.00 -22.67 0.97
CA GLU A 386 2.52 -21.89 2.10
C GLU A 386 1.07 -22.21 2.44
N LEU A 387 0.79 -22.25 3.73
CA LEU A 387 -0.53 -22.58 4.25
C LEU A 387 -1.67 -21.70 3.70
N PRO A 388 -1.55 -20.35 3.62
CA PRO A 388 -2.67 -19.51 3.18
C PRO A 388 -3.17 -19.88 1.79
N TRP A 389 -2.25 -20.08 0.82
CA TRP A 389 -2.61 -20.37 -0.57
C TRP A 389 -3.16 -21.78 -0.75
N ARG A 390 -2.65 -22.76 0.02
CA ARG A 390 -3.24 -24.12 0.05
C ARG A 390 -4.65 -24.10 0.63
N LEU A 391 -4.90 -23.28 1.65
CA LEU A 391 -6.23 -23.14 2.24
C LEU A 391 -7.22 -22.45 1.28
N VAL A 392 -6.79 -21.46 0.49
CA VAL A 392 -7.65 -20.89 -0.58
C VAL A 392 -8.11 -21.96 -1.56
N ARG A 393 -7.19 -22.81 -2.04
CA ARG A 393 -7.52 -23.93 -2.94
C ARG A 393 -8.45 -24.95 -2.30
N ALA A 394 -8.19 -25.32 -1.04
CA ALA A 394 -9.06 -26.22 -0.29
C ALA A 394 -10.47 -25.64 -0.06
N GLY A 395 -10.55 -24.33 0.22
CA GLY A 395 -11.80 -23.60 0.40
C GLY A 395 -12.65 -23.58 -0.88
N ALA A 396 -12.04 -23.37 -2.04
CA ALA A 396 -12.74 -23.42 -3.32
C ALA A 396 -13.24 -24.83 -3.66
N ALA A 397 -12.43 -25.86 -3.39
CA ALA A 397 -12.87 -27.26 -3.56
C ALA A 397 -14.05 -27.62 -2.64
N LYS A 398 -14.05 -27.10 -1.40
CA LYS A 398 -15.19 -27.24 -0.48
C LYS A 398 -16.43 -26.53 -1.02
N PHE A 399 -16.28 -25.28 -1.46
CA PHE A 399 -17.36 -24.48 -2.03
C PHE A 399 -17.96 -25.13 -3.30
N GLN A 400 -17.13 -25.69 -4.17
CA GLN A 400 -17.60 -26.41 -5.35
C GLN A 400 -18.49 -27.61 -5.00
N LYS A 401 -18.13 -28.38 -3.97
CA LYS A 401 -18.97 -29.49 -3.46
C LYS A 401 -20.29 -28.99 -2.90
N GLN A 402 -20.24 -27.94 -2.08
CA GLN A 402 -21.44 -27.31 -1.51
C GLN A 402 -22.40 -26.83 -2.61
N MET A 403 -21.87 -26.32 -3.70
CA MET A 403 -22.68 -25.87 -4.84
C MET A 403 -23.33 -27.01 -5.61
N GLN A 404 -22.64 -28.15 -5.75
CA GLN A 404 -23.23 -29.36 -6.34
C GLN A 404 -24.42 -29.84 -5.49
N GLU A 405 -24.30 -29.80 -4.16
CA GLU A 405 -25.39 -30.13 -3.24
C GLU A 405 -26.59 -29.18 -3.36
N TRP A 406 -26.34 -27.87 -3.54
CA TRP A 406 -27.41 -26.90 -3.77
C TRP A 406 -28.21 -27.18 -5.04
N ASN A 407 -27.51 -27.61 -6.10
CA ASN A 407 -28.13 -27.93 -7.38
C ASN A 407 -28.98 -29.21 -7.29
N THR A 408 -28.54 -30.22 -6.51
CA THR A 408 -29.31 -31.47 -6.34
C THR A 408 -30.57 -31.28 -5.50
N ASN A 409 -30.56 -30.34 -4.54
CA ASN A 409 -31.66 -30.14 -3.60
C ASN A 409 -32.76 -29.18 -4.10
N ALA A 410 -32.73 -28.78 -5.39
CA ALA A 410 -33.60 -27.74 -5.98
C ALA A 410 -33.61 -26.40 -5.21
N ALA A 411 -32.65 -26.18 -4.31
CA ALA A 411 -32.41 -24.93 -3.61
C ALA A 411 -31.70 -23.95 -4.56
N SER A 412 -32.32 -23.63 -5.69
CA SER A 412 -31.71 -22.89 -6.82
C SER A 412 -31.83 -21.36 -6.69
N GLU A 413 -32.59 -20.87 -5.71
CA GLU A 413 -32.76 -19.43 -5.55
C GLU A 413 -31.48 -18.77 -5.00
N ILE A 414 -31.09 -17.65 -5.63
CA ILE A 414 -30.01 -16.79 -5.15
C ILE A 414 -30.63 -15.79 -4.17
N THR A 415 -30.39 -16.02 -2.88
CA THR A 415 -30.68 -15.11 -1.76
C THR A 415 -29.47 -14.21 -1.47
N ASP A 416 -29.64 -13.20 -0.61
CA ASP A 416 -28.55 -12.32 -0.18
C ASP A 416 -27.44 -13.10 0.55
N GLU A 417 -27.81 -14.05 1.42
CA GLU A 417 -26.84 -14.88 2.15
C GLU A 417 -26.01 -15.72 1.18
N ARG A 418 -26.67 -16.35 0.21
CA ARG A 418 -25.99 -17.19 -0.78
C ARG A 418 -25.11 -16.36 -1.71
N ALA A 419 -25.59 -15.20 -2.15
CA ALA A 419 -24.78 -14.27 -2.93
C ALA A 419 -23.57 -13.79 -2.13
N SER A 420 -23.73 -13.52 -0.82
CA SER A 420 -22.62 -13.17 0.09
C SER A 420 -21.57 -14.29 0.13
N GLN A 421 -21.99 -15.55 0.26
CA GLN A 421 -21.08 -16.71 0.27
C GLN A 421 -20.32 -16.86 -1.06
N ILE A 422 -21.01 -16.75 -2.19
CA ILE A 422 -20.41 -16.83 -3.53
C ILE A 422 -19.35 -15.73 -3.70
N VAL A 423 -19.71 -14.48 -3.37
CA VAL A 423 -18.81 -13.32 -3.55
C VAL A 423 -17.64 -13.34 -2.57
N ALA A 424 -17.85 -13.74 -1.32
CA ALA A 424 -16.79 -13.87 -0.32
C ALA A 424 -15.78 -14.98 -0.70
N SER A 425 -16.27 -16.16 -1.09
CA SER A 425 -15.41 -17.25 -1.57
C SER A 425 -14.62 -16.84 -2.82
N GLY A 426 -15.27 -16.20 -3.79
CA GLY A 426 -14.62 -15.64 -4.97
C GLY A 426 -13.57 -14.57 -4.63
N SER A 427 -13.77 -13.80 -3.55
CA SER A 427 -12.81 -12.79 -3.10
C SER A 427 -11.51 -13.39 -2.54
N ALA A 428 -11.58 -14.55 -1.90
CA ALA A 428 -10.39 -15.30 -1.49
C ALA A 428 -9.60 -15.79 -2.72
N TRP A 429 -10.32 -16.30 -3.73
CA TRP A 429 -9.73 -16.73 -5.01
C TRP A 429 -9.09 -15.58 -5.78
N LYS A 430 -9.75 -14.42 -5.83
CA LYS A 430 -9.20 -13.17 -6.38
C LYS A 430 -7.83 -12.83 -5.78
N LEU A 431 -7.64 -13.00 -4.47
CA LEU A 431 -6.35 -12.72 -3.85
C LEU A 431 -5.26 -13.70 -4.31
N LEU A 432 -5.59 -14.96 -4.56
CA LEU A 432 -4.65 -15.92 -5.15
C LEU A 432 -4.38 -15.60 -6.64
N ALA A 433 -5.35 -15.07 -7.40
CA ALA A 433 -5.12 -14.55 -8.76
C ALA A 433 -4.06 -13.43 -8.75
N TRP A 434 -4.21 -12.49 -7.81
CA TRP A 434 -3.26 -11.41 -7.59
C TRP A 434 -1.86 -11.95 -7.27
N LYS A 435 -1.79 -12.96 -6.39
CA LYS A 435 -0.54 -13.61 -6.00
C LYS A 435 0.18 -14.26 -7.18
N LEU A 436 -0.54 -15.07 -7.96
CA LEU A 436 0.03 -15.77 -9.12
C LEU A 436 0.50 -14.78 -10.19
N THR A 437 -0.29 -13.73 -10.44
CA THR A 437 0.11 -12.67 -11.36
C THR A 437 1.36 -11.94 -10.87
N ALA A 438 1.44 -11.62 -9.57
CA ALA A 438 2.62 -11.00 -8.99
C ALA A 438 3.87 -11.90 -9.08
N VAL A 439 3.72 -13.21 -8.88
CA VAL A 439 4.79 -14.21 -9.03
C VAL A 439 5.28 -14.28 -10.49
N PHE A 440 4.37 -14.30 -11.45
CA PHE A 440 4.74 -14.26 -12.87
C PHE A 440 5.49 -12.95 -13.21
N LYS A 441 5.02 -11.82 -12.70
CA LYS A 441 5.69 -10.52 -12.88
C LYS A 441 7.08 -10.50 -12.24
N GLU A 442 7.25 -11.13 -11.09
CA GLU A 442 8.56 -11.34 -10.46
C GLU A 442 9.47 -12.18 -11.37
N ALA A 443 8.97 -13.29 -11.93
CA ALA A 443 9.74 -14.14 -12.84
C ALA A 443 10.28 -13.35 -14.05
N LEU A 444 9.43 -12.53 -14.67
CA LEU A 444 9.80 -11.67 -15.79
C LEU A 444 10.79 -10.58 -15.39
N ARG A 445 10.48 -9.83 -14.32
CA ARG A 445 11.29 -8.69 -13.85
C ARG A 445 12.71 -9.11 -13.48
N ASP A 446 12.84 -10.26 -12.81
CA ASP A 446 14.11 -10.72 -12.27
C ASP A 446 14.93 -11.54 -13.29
N GLY A 447 14.39 -11.74 -14.50
CA GLY A 447 15.07 -12.40 -15.61
C GLY A 447 15.33 -13.89 -15.35
N HIS A 448 14.34 -14.58 -14.79
CA HIS A 448 14.42 -16.02 -14.56
C HIS A 448 14.46 -16.80 -15.89
N ASP A 449 14.89 -18.07 -15.81
CA ASP A 449 14.98 -18.96 -16.95
C ASP A 449 13.59 -19.30 -17.52
N GLU A 450 13.56 -19.68 -18.80
CA GLU A 450 12.31 -19.97 -19.51
C GLU A 450 11.47 -21.06 -18.83
N SER A 451 12.09 -22.05 -18.17
CA SER A 451 11.36 -23.07 -17.40
C SER A 451 10.50 -22.46 -16.31
N GLU A 452 11.07 -21.53 -15.53
CA GLU A 452 10.40 -20.90 -14.40
C GLU A 452 9.38 -19.86 -14.85
N ILE A 453 9.67 -19.11 -15.93
CA ILE A 453 8.69 -18.21 -16.54
C ILE A 453 7.48 -19.00 -17.04
N ASN A 454 7.70 -20.07 -17.81
CA ASN A 454 6.63 -20.92 -18.32
C ASN A 454 5.88 -21.68 -17.22
N LYS A 455 6.56 -22.02 -16.12
CA LYS A 455 5.90 -22.60 -14.94
C LYS A 455 4.96 -21.57 -14.30
N ALA A 456 5.46 -20.36 -14.00
CA ALA A 456 4.67 -19.31 -13.39
C ALA A 456 3.48 -18.88 -14.29
N PHE A 457 3.71 -18.79 -15.60
CA PHE A 457 2.66 -18.48 -16.57
C PHE A 457 1.56 -19.55 -16.60
N ARG A 458 1.92 -20.84 -16.69
CA ARG A 458 0.95 -21.94 -16.67
C ARG A 458 0.11 -21.95 -15.40
N LEU A 459 0.72 -21.69 -14.24
CA LEU A 459 -0.02 -21.57 -12.98
C LEU A 459 -1.08 -20.46 -13.03
N VAL A 460 -0.81 -19.34 -13.71
CA VAL A 460 -1.80 -18.27 -13.89
C VAL A 460 -2.92 -18.70 -14.83
N VAL A 461 -2.59 -19.32 -15.98
CA VAL A 461 -3.58 -19.77 -16.97
C VAL A 461 -4.51 -20.84 -16.39
N GLU A 462 -3.95 -21.87 -15.73
CA GLU A 462 -4.70 -22.91 -15.03
C GLU A 462 -5.64 -22.30 -13.99
N PHE A 463 -5.17 -21.29 -13.26
CA PHE A 463 -5.97 -20.63 -12.23
C PHE A 463 -7.12 -19.78 -12.79
N ILE A 464 -6.94 -19.17 -13.95
CA ILE A 464 -8.02 -18.48 -14.68
C ILE A 464 -9.09 -19.50 -15.09
N GLN A 465 -8.67 -20.67 -15.60
CA GLN A 465 -9.60 -21.73 -15.96
C GLN A 465 -10.38 -22.25 -14.74
N GLU A 466 -9.68 -22.55 -13.65
CA GLU A 466 -10.32 -23.00 -12.40
C GLU A 466 -11.32 -21.96 -11.85
N PHE A 467 -11.02 -20.66 -11.95
CA PHE A 467 -11.99 -19.62 -11.57
C PHE A 467 -13.25 -19.69 -12.42
N ASN A 468 -13.11 -19.86 -13.73
CA ASN A 468 -14.24 -19.96 -14.64
C ASN A 468 -15.10 -21.19 -14.33
N ASP A 469 -14.46 -22.33 -14.06
CA ASP A 469 -15.14 -23.58 -13.77
C ASP A 469 -15.90 -23.53 -12.44
N ILE A 470 -15.37 -22.83 -11.43
CA ILE A 470 -15.95 -22.79 -10.08
C ILE A 470 -16.91 -21.61 -9.89
N TYR A 471 -16.56 -20.42 -10.37
CA TYR A 471 -17.22 -19.17 -9.96
C TYR A 471 -17.98 -18.44 -11.07
N ARG A 472 -17.71 -18.67 -12.37
CA ARG A 472 -18.38 -17.93 -13.46
C ARG A 472 -19.90 -18.07 -13.40
N GLY A 473 -20.40 -19.30 -13.48
CA GLY A 473 -21.85 -19.57 -13.45
C GLY A 473 -22.57 -18.98 -12.21
N PRO A 474 -22.06 -19.18 -10.99
CA PRO A 474 -22.59 -18.57 -9.77
C PRO A 474 -22.58 -17.05 -9.77
N LEU A 475 -21.48 -16.42 -10.20
CA LEU A 475 -21.38 -14.97 -10.25
C LEU A 475 -22.32 -14.35 -11.30
N GLU A 476 -22.53 -15.04 -12.42
CA GLU A 476 -23.57 -14.67 -13.40
C GLU A 476 -24.98 -14.86 -12.84
N ALA A 477 -25.22 -15.88 -12.03
CA ALA A 477 -26.51 -16.07 -11.35
C ALA A 477 -26.79 -14.93 -10.35
N CYS A 478 -25.77 -14.50 -9.59
CA CYS A 478 -25.85 -13.29 -8.78
C CYS A 478 -26.15 -12.05 -9.63
N GLN A 479 -25.45 -11.87 -10.75
CA GLN A 479 -25.67 -10.73 -11.66
C GLN A 479 -27.09 -10.70 -12.21
N ARG A 480 -27.68 -11.85 -12.58
CA ARG A 480 -29.08 -11.92 -13.06
C ARG A 480 -30.08 -11.54 -11.98
N ARG A 481 -29.77 -11.78 -10.71
CA ARG A 481 -30.62 -11.45 -9.55
C ARG A 481 -30.33 -10.09 -8.92
N MET A 482 -29.38 -9.32 -9.47
CA MET A 482 -28.91 -8.07 -8.88
C MET A 482 -30.01 -7.07 -8.45
N PRO A 483 -31.11 -6.88 -9.20
CA PRO A 483 -32.20 -5.98 -8.78
C PRO A 483 -32.85 -6.34 -7.44
N PHE A 484 -32.76 -7.61 -7.03
CA PHE A 484 -33.33 -8.14 -5.79
C PHE A 484 -32.31 -8.24 -4.65
N LEU A 485 -31.02 -8.12 -4.96
CA LEU A 485 -29.96 -8.23 -3.95
C LEU A 485 -29.76 -6.89 -3.23
N GLY A 486 -29.41 -6.94 -1.94
CA GLY A 486 -29.09 -5.76 -1.14
C GLY A 486 -27.91 -4.94 -1.68
N GLU A 487 -27.88 -3.63 -1.37
CA GLU A 487 -26.84 -2.69 -1.84
C GLU A 487 -25.41 -3.18 -1.55
N GLN A 488 -25.19 -3.79 -0.38
CA GLN A 488 -23.88 -4.29 0.03
C GLN A 488 -23.39 -5.46 -0.82
N ILE A 489 -24.29 -6.36 -1.21
CA ILE A 489 -23.94 -7.48 -2.08
C ILE A 489 -23.59 -6.97 -3.48
N ARG A 490 -24.32 -5.97 -3.99
CA ARG A 490 -24.00 -5.31 -5.27
C ARG A 490 -22.60 -4.70 -5.24
N PHE A 491 -22.25 -4.03 -4.14
CA PHE A 491 -20.93 -3.42 -3.96
C PHE A 491 -19.82 -4.47 -3.89
N ARG A 492 -20.01 -5.52 -3.08
CA ARG A 492 -19.05 -6.62 -2.96
C ARG A 492 -18.84 -7.36 -4.29
N TRP A 493 -19.91 -7.63 -5.04
CA TRP A 493 -19.84 -8.24 -6.38
C TRP A 493 -19.07 -7.35 -7.35
N TYR A 494 -19.40 -6.05 -7.40
CA TYR A 494 -18.66 -5.08 -8.24
C TYR A 494 -17.17 -5.11 -7.94
N SER A 495 -16.80 -5.04 -6.66
CA SER A 495 -15.40 -5.03 -6.23
C SER A 495 -14.68 -6.32 -6.63
N LEU A 496 -15.33 -7.48 -6.49
CA LEU A 496 -14.78 -8.77 -6.91
C LEU A 496 -14.52 -8.79 -8.41
N MET A 497 -15.53 -8.52 -9.23
CA MET A 497 -15.44 -8.61 -10.69
C MET A 497 -14.36 -7.68 -11.23
N LEU A 498 -14.35 -6.43 -10.76
CA LEU A 498 -13.35 -5.45 -11.18
C LEU A 498 -11.93 -5.88 -10.80
N HIS A 499 -11.72 -6.26 -9.55
CA HIS A 499 -10.39 -6.56 -9.03
C HIS A 499 -9.81 -7.88 -9.53
N TYR A 500 -10.65 -8.89 -9.74
CA TYR A 500 -10.21 -10.15 -10.34
C TYR A 500 -9.72 -9.88 -11.76
N HIS A 501 -10.55 -9.26 -12.61
CA HIS A 501 -10.17 -9.02 -14.01
C HIS A 501 -9.04 -7.98 -14.16
N LEU A 502 -8.86 -7.05 -13.22
CA LEU A 502 -7.66 -6.19 -13.19
C LEU A 502 -6.36 -7.01 -13.15
N SER A 503 -6.31 -8.14 -12.43
CA SER A 503 -5.11 -8.99 -12.43
C SER A 503 -4.82 -9.60 -13.79
N ILE A 504 -5.85 -9.98 -14.55
CA ILE A 504 -5.69 -10.47 -15.93
C ILE A 504 -5.20 -9.34 -16.85
N LEU A 505 -5.73 -8.13 -16.71
CA LEU A 505 -5.25 -6.98 -17.48
C LEU A 505 -3.78 -6.63 -17.14
N LEU A 506 -3.39 -6.75 -15.86
CA LEU A 506 -1.99 -6.54 -15.44
C LEU A 506 -1.06 -7.67 -15.91
N LEU A 507 -1.54 -8.91 -15.97
CA LEU A 507 -0.83 -10.05 -16.57
C LEU A 507 -0.51 -9.73 -18.04
N VAL A 508 -1.54 -9.42 -18.83
CA VAL A 508 -1.41 -9.10 -20.27
C VAL A 508 -0.47 -7.92 -20.48
N ASN A 509 -0.63 -6.84 -19.70
CA ASN A 509 0.26 -5.69 -19.79
C ASN A 509 1.72 -6.05 -19.48
N SER A 510 1.96 -6.96 -18.53
CA SER A 510 3.32 -7.39 -18.19
C SER A 510 3.95 -8.21 -19.32
N ILE A 511 3.17 -9.05 -20.00
CA ILE A 511 3.59 -9.79 -21.20
C ILE A 511 3.95 -8.81 -22.33
N GLU A 512 3.09 -7.82 -22.58
CA GLU A 512 3.30 -6.82 -23.63
C GLU A 512 4.55 -5.95 -23.36
N VAL A 513 4.69 -5.43 -22.14
CA VAL A 513 5.82 -4.56 -21.76
C VAL A 513 7.16 -5.29 -21.83
N THR A 514 7.17 -6.60 -21.57
CA THR A 514 8.38 -7.42 -21.64
C THR A 514 8.62 -8.04 -23.02
N GLY A 515 7.73 -7.79 -24.00
CA GLY A 515 7.85 -8.29 -25.36
C GLY A 515 7.66 -9.80 -25.52
N ARG A 516 7.04 -10.49 -24.55
CA ARG A 516 6.81 -11.94 -24.54
C ARG A 516 5.57 -12.34 -25.33
N LEU A 517 5.53 -11.95 -26.61
CA LEU A 517 4.38 -12.16 -27.50
C LEU A 517 4.05 -13.64 -27.71
N ASP A 518 5.01 -14.54 -27.46
CA ASP A 518 4.82 -15.99 -27.45
C ASP A 518 3.75 -16.45 -26.44
N LEU A 519 3.65 -15.77 -25.29
CA LEU A 519 2.69 -16.11 -24.23
C LEU A 519 1.31 -15.46 -24.46
N LEU A 520 1.24 -14.41 -25.29
CA LEU A 520 0.03 -13.59 -25.44
C LEU A 520 -1.13 -14.37 -26.08
N ALA A 521 -0.83 -15.31 -26.98
CA ALA A 521 -1.83 -16.10 -27.69
C ALA A 521 -2.67 -16.97 -26.73
N GLU A 522 -2.04 -17.53 -25.69
CA GLU A 522 -2.69 -18.42 -24.72
C GLU A 522 -3.66 -17.69 -23.78
N VAL A 523 -3.48 -16.37 -23.59
CA VAL A 523 -4.36 -15.54 -22.74
C VAL A 523 -5.25 -14.59 -23.53
N ALA A 524 -5.31 -14.72 -24.87
CA ALA A 524 -6.06 -13.80 -25.72
C ALA A 524 -7.58 -13.79 -25.43
N GLU A 525 -8.16 -14.97 -25.20
CA GLU A 525 -9.57 -15.12 -24.83
C GLU A 525 -9.83 -14.51 -23.45
N ALA A 526 -9.04 -14.90 -22.44
CA ALA A 526 -9.13 -14.36 -21.09
C ALA A 526 -8.94 -12.83 -21.05
N SER A 527 -8.05 -12.29 -21.90
CA SER A 527 -7.85 -10.84 -22.05
C SER A 527 -9.09 -10.16 -22.61
N THR A 528 -9.72 -10.73 -23.63
CA THR A 528 -10.91 -10.14 -24.27
C THR A 528 -12.11 -10.18 -23.32
N ASP A 529 -12.30 -11.31 -22.64
CA ASP A 529 -13.32 -11.47 -21.59
C ASP A 529 -13.08 -10.47 -20.45
N ALA A 530 -11.85 -10.34 -19.94
CA ALA A 530 -11.50 -9.39 -18.89
C ALA A 530 -11.79 -7.93 -19.30
N GLN A 531 -11.47 -7.54 -20.53
CA GLN A 531 -11.78 -6.19 -21.04
C GLN A 531 -13.29 -5.92 -21.03
N ASN A 532 -14.09 -6.86 -21.53
CA ASN A 532 -15.54 -6.74 -21.57
C ASN A 532 -16.16 -6.70 -20.18
N VAL A 533 -15.76 -7.62 -19.30
CA VAL A 533 -16.29 -7.69 -17.93
C VAL A 533 -15.91 -6.44 -17.14
N VAL A 534 -14.70 -5.92 -17.29
CA VAL A 534 -14.28 -4.69 -16.59
C VAL A 534 -15.07 -3.48 -17.07
N VAL A 535 -15.29 -3.31 -18.37
CA VAL A 535 -16.16 -2.23 -18.89
C VAL A 535 -17.57 -2.35 -18.32
N ASN A 536 -18.13 -3.56 -18.31
CA ASN A 536 -19.46 -3.81 -17.74
C ASN A 536 -19.50 -3.56 -16.22
N ALA A 537 -18.45 -3.92 -15.50
CA ALA A 537 -18.32 -3.63 -14.07
C ALA A 537 -18.25 -2.11 -13.82
N LEU A 538 -17.51 -1.35 -14.63
CA LEU A 538 -17.48 0.12 -14.53
C LEU A 538 -18.87 0.72 -14.77
N ILE A 539 -19.57 0.29 -15.83
CA ILE A 539 -20.95 0.72 -16.11
C ILE A 539 -21.87 0.37 -14.94
N PHE A 540 -21.74 -0.85 -14.41
CA PHE A 540 -22.50 -1.30 -13.25
C PHE A 540 -22.26 -0.41 -12.02
N GLY A 541 -20.99 -0.12 -11.70
CA GLY A 541 -20.61 0.73 -10.58
C GLY A 541 -21.02 2.19 -10.73
N LEU A 542 -21.19 2.67 -11.98
CA LEU A 542 -21.70 4.02 -12.29
C LEU A 542 -23.22 4.12 -12.15
N HIS A 543 -23.96 3.03 -12.40
CA HIS A 543 -25.44 3.03 -12.38
C HIS A 543 -26.05 2.56 -11.07
N ASN A 544 -25.29 1.85 -10.24
CA ASN A 544 -25.75 1.40 -8.93
C ASN A 544 -25.20 2.31 -7.84
N THR A 545 -26.07 2.68 -6.91
CA THR A 545 -25.74 3.61 -5.83
C THR A 545 -25.81 2.94 -4.47
N VAL A 546 -25.05 3.45 -3.51
CA VAL A 546 -25.13 3.11 -2.09
C VAL A 546 -25.56 4.35 -1.32
N THR A 547 -26.43 4.17 -0.33
CA THR A 547 -26.90 5.26 0.52
C THR A 547 -25.98 5.44 1.72
N LEU A 548 -25.31 6.58 1.80
CA LEU A 548 -24.57 7.02 2.99
C LEU A 548 -25.55 7.62 3.98
N SER A 549 -25.76 6.96 5.12
CA SER A 549 -26.62 7.46 6.20
C SER A 549 -25.80 8.19 7.25
N ILE A 550 -26.04 9.49 7.40
CA ILE A 550 -25.47 10.29 8.48
C ILE A 550 -26.52 10.33 9.60
N GLN A 551 -26.34 9.51 10.64
CA GLN A 551 -27.17 9.66 11.84
C GLN A 551 -26.73 10.94 12.58
N PRO A 552 -27.65 11.85 12.92
CA PRO A 552 -27.33 12.95 13.81
C PRO A 552 -26.94 12.39 15.20
N PRO A 553 -26.05 13.07 15.94
CA PRO A 553 -25.70 12.66 17.30
C PRO A 553 -26.98 12.49 18.11
N SER A 554 -27.07 11.39 18.85
CA SER A 554 -28.17 11.10 19.77
C SER A 554 -28.31 12.24 20.78
N VAL A 555 -29.19 13.18 20.48
CA VAL A 555 -29.58 14.25 21.40
C VAL A 555 -30.47 13.63 22.48
N PRO A 556 -30.28 13.95 23.78
CA PRO A 556 -31.16 13.47 24.83
C PRO A 556 -32.61 13.83 24.51
N SER A 557 -33.51 12.87 24.68
CA SER A 557 -34.93 12.92 24.32
C SER A 557 -35.59 14.26 24.64
N GLY A 558 -36.05 14.97 23.61
CA GLY A 558 -36.87 16.19 23.78
C GLY A 558 -36.86 17.22 22.64
N CYS A 559 -36.00 17.09 21.62
CA CYS A 559 -35.92 18.08 20.54
C CYS A 559 -36.29 17.47 19.18
N VAL A 560 -37.09 18.19 18.39
CA VAL A 560 -37.55 17.82 17.05
C VAL A 560 -36.36 17.46 16.16
N CYS A 561 -36.30 16.20 15.72
CA CYS A 561 -35.22 15.64 14.93
C CYS A 561 -35.02 16.41 13.61
N THR A 562 -33.83 16.96 13.39
CA THR A 562 -33.39 17.33 12.05
C THR A 562 -33.30 16.05 11.20
N PRO A 563 -33.85 16.01 9.96
CA PRO A 563 -33.74 14.83 9.12
C PRO A 563 -32.27 14.48 8.90
N GLY A 564 -31.90 13.22 9.14
CA GLY A 564 -30.55 12.74 8.82
C GLY A 564 -30.26 12.98 7.34
N THR A 565 -29.13 13.60 7.03
CA THR A 565 -28.73 13.86 5.65
C THR A 565 -28.26 12.54 5.05
N SER A 566 -29.05 11.94 4.16
CA SER A 566 -28.62 10.78 3.38
C SER A 566 -28.10 11.24 2.02
N ALA A 567 -26.95 10.70 1.61
CA ALA A 567 -26.36 10.97 0.30
C ALA A 567 -26.27 9.65 -0.49
N SER A 568 -26.91 9.61 -1.66
CA SER A 568 -26.79 8.47 -2.58
C SER A 568 -25.64 8.71 -3.54
N VAL A 569 -24.67 7.80 -3.56
CA VAL A 569 -23.45 7.92 -4.36
C VAL A 569 -23.24 6.66 -5.20
N PRO A 570 -22.68 6.75 -6.42
CA PRO A 570 -22.34 5.57 -7.21
C PRO A 570 -21.34 4.66 -6.49
N ILE A 571 -21.50 3.35 -6.64
CA ILE A 571 -20.64 2.33 -6.03
C ILE A 571 -19.17 2.57 -6.35
N ILE A 572 -18.84 2.93 -7.59
CA ILE A 572 -17.45 3.19 -8.01
C ILE A 572 -16.77 4.30 -7.20
N ALA A 573 -17.55 5.25 -6.67
CA ALA A 573 -17.02 6.34 -5.88
C ALA A 573 -16.51 5.87 -4.50
N LEU A 574 -16.99 4.73 -4.01
CA LEU A 574 -16.67 4.17 -2.69
C LEU A 574 -15.52 3.14 -2.71
N ASP A 575 -14.94 2.83 -3.88
CA ASP A 575 -13.90 1.80 -3.97
C ASP A 575 -12.68 2.14 -3.08
N PRO A 576 -12.21 1.19 -2.24
CA PRO A 576 -11.11 1.45 -1.30
C PRO A 576 -9.75 1.63 -1.98
N TYR A 577 -9.60 1.19 -3.23
CA TYR A 577 -8.39 1.26 -4.05
C TYR A 577 -8.62 2.13 -5.30
N PRO A 578 -8.72 3.47 -5.17
CA PRO A 578 -8.92 4.34 -6.33
C PRO A 578 -7.83 4.22 -7.39
N HIS A 579 -6.61 3.83 -7.00
CA HIS A 579 -5.51 3.56 -7.93
C HIS A 579 -5.71 2.27 -8.75
N HIS A 580 -6.44 1.28 -8.24
CA HIS A 580 -6.85 0.12 -9.04
C HIS A 580 -7.82 0.55 -10.15
N ILE A 581 -8.77 1.44 -9.85
CA ILE A 581 -9.70 1.97 -10.86
C ILE A 581 -8.94 2.78 -11.93
N VAL A 582 -7.98 3.61 -11.52
CA VAL A 582 -7.11 4.33 -12.47
C VAL A 582 -6.35 3.36 -13.38
N ALA A 583 -5.75 2.30 -12.81
CA ALA A 583 -5.04 1.29 -13.59
C ALA A 583 -5.98 0.56 -14.57
N VAL A 584 -7.17 0.16 -14.11
CA VAL A 584 -8.24 -0.39 -14.97
C VAL A 584 -8.53 0.54 -16.14
N VAL A 585 -8.79 1.81 -15.87
CA VAL A 585 -9.17 2.79 -16.90
C VAL A 585 -8.05 2.95 -17.93
N GLN A 586 -6.79 3.02 -17.50
CA GLN A 586 -5.65 3.15 -18.40
C GLN A 586 -5.44 1.89 -19.27
N LEU A 587 -5.55 0.70 -18.67
CA LEU A 587 -5.37 -0.58 -19.37
C LEU A 587 -6.49 -0.83 -20.38
N VAL A 588 -7.74 -0.52 -20.01
CA VAL A 588 -8.89 -0.63 -20.93
C VAL A 588 -8.80 0.42 -22.03
N GLN A 589 -8.41 1.67 -21.73
CA GLN A 589 -8.21 2.69 -22.77
C GLN A 589 -7.19 2.23 -23.82
N LYS A 590 -6.06 1.65 -23.38
CA LYS A 590 -5.05 1.09 -24.29
C LYS A 590 -5.65 0.02 -25.21
N ALA A 591 -6.49 -0.87 -24.67
CA ALA A 591 -7.16 -1.91 -25.45
C ALA A 591 -8.20 -1.34 -26.43
N VAL A 592 -8.99 -0.36 -26.00
CA VAL A 592 -10.01 0.32 -26.82
C VAL A 592 -9.37 1.10 -27.97
N ASP A 593 -8.27 1.82 -27.72
CA ASP A 593 -7.50 2.52 -28.74
C ASP A 593 -6.91 1.55 -29.77
N ARG A 594 -6.37 0.41 -29.31
CA ARG A 594 -5.87 -0.67 -30.18
C ARG A 594 -7.00 -1.25 -31.05
N ASP A 595 -8.15 -1.52 -30.47
CA ASP A 595 -9.27 -2.14 -31.19
C ASP A 595 -9.89 -1.18 -32.22
N LEU A 596 -9.87 0.14 -31.95
CA LEU A 596 -10.21 1.15 -32.96
C LEU A 596 -9.18 1.16 -34.11
N ALA A 597 -7.88 1.15 -33.79
CA ALA A 597 -6.81 1.13 -34.79
C ALA A 597 -6.87 -0.13 -35.69
N LEU A 598 -7.32 -1.26 -35.14
CA LEU A 598 -7.55 -2.51 -35.87
C LEU A 598 -8.91 -2.59 -36.57
N GLY A 599 -9.77 -1.57 -36.46
CA GLY A 599 -11.11 -1.56 -37.07
C GLY A 599 -12.10 -2.55 -36.45
N LYS A 600 -11.83 -3.07 -35.23
CA LYS A 600 -12.72 -4.00 -34.52
C LYS A 600 -13.92 -3.29 -33.90
N ILE A 601 -13.78 -1.99 -33.60
CA ILE A 601 -14.86 -1.14 -33.08
C ILE A 601 -15.04 0.09 -33.95
N THR A 602 -16.26 0.61 -33.99
CA THR A 602 -16.58 1.84 -34.71
C THR A 602 -16.12 3.07 -33.91
N GLY A 603 -15.95 4.22 -34.58
CA GLY A 603 -15.66 5.48 -33.90
C GLY A 603 -16.75 5.91 -32.91
N SER A 604 -18.02 5.52 -33.13
CA SER A 604 -19.10 5.76 -32.16
C SER A 604 -18.97 4.88 -30.91
N ALA A 605 -18.62 3.60 -31.09
CA ALA A 605 -18.36 2.70 -29.97
C ALA A 605 -17.15 3.16 -29.14
N HIS A 606 -16.07 3.60 -29.80
CA HIS A 606 -14.89 4.18 -29.14
C HIS A 606 -15.26 5.39 -28.28
N LYS A 607 -16.02 6.36 -28.81
CA LYS A 607 -16.49 7.54 -28.04
C LYS A 607 -17.35 7.16 -26.84
N ASN A 608 -18.24 6.18 -26.99
CA ASN A 608 -19.07 5.70 -25.90
C ASN A 608 -18.23 5.06 -24.79
N LEU A 609 -17.25 4.22 -25.15
CA LEU A 609 -16.33 3.59 -24.20
C LEU A 609 -15.46 4.65 -23.50
N GLN A 610 -14.90 5.60 -24.24
CA GLN A 610 -14.13 6.72 -23.67
C GLN A 610 -14.98 7.53 -22.67
N SER A 611 -16.25 7.79 -22.99
CA SER A 611 -17.19 8.45 -22.07
C SER A 611 -17.40 7.68 -20.77
N VAL A 612 -17.55 6.34 -20.83
CA VAL A 612 -17.63 5.50 -19.63
C VAL A 612 -16.36 5.61 -18.79
N LEU A 613 -15.18 5.57 -19.41
CA LEU A 613 -13.90 5.67 -18.73
C LEU A 613 -13.68 7.03 -18.06
N VAL A 614 -14.03 8.13 -18.73
CA VAL A 614 -13.97 9.48 -18.17
C VAL A 614 -14.95 9.62 -17.00
N ARG A 615 -16.19 9.16 -17.15
CA ARG A 615 -17.18 9.17 -16.06
C ARG A 615 -16.71 8.37 -14.85
N ALA A 616 -16.05 7.23 -15.05
CA ALA A 616 -15.46 6.46 -13.97
C ALA A 616 -14.43 7.30 -13.19
N LEU A 617 -13.54 8.01 -13.88
CA LEU A 617 -12.56 8.91 -13.24
C LEU A 617 -13.19 10.13 -12.56
N ASP A 618 -14.33 10.62 -13.05
CA ASP A 618 -15.05 11.75 -12.44
C ASP A 618 -15.62 11.41 -11.06
N HIS A 619 -15.95 10.14 -10.82
CA HIS A 619 -16.46 9.68 -9.53
C HIS A 619 -15.36 9.27 -8.54
N LEU A 620 -14.11 9.14 -8.99
CA LEU A 620 -12.98 8.93 -8.09
C LEU A 620 -12.67 10.21 -7.28
N PRO A 621 -11.89 10.12 -6.18
CA PRO A 621 -11.55 11.28 -5.37
C PRO A 621 -10.82 12.36 -6.17
N GLN A 622 -11.52 13.46 -6.47
CA GLN A 622 -10.95 14.58 -7.24
C GLN A 622 -9.86 15.34 -6.47
N SER A 623 -9.76 15.11 -5.16
CA SER A 623 -8.64 15.58 -4.35
C SER A 623 -7.36 14.80 -4.58
N SER A 624 -7.36 13.63 -5.25
CA SER A 624 -6.17 12.82 -5.47
C SER A 624 -5.28 13.35 -6.61
N LYS A 625 -3.96 13.43 -6.36
CA LYS A 625 -2.94 13.77 -7.37
C LYS A 625 -2.96 12.78 -8.56
N SER A 626 -3.06 11.47 -8.30
CA SER A 626 -3.05 10.44 -9.35
C SER A 626 -4.32 10.45 -10.21
N VAL A 627 -5.48 10.71 -9.60
CA VAL A 627 -6.76 10.83 -10.34
C VAL A 627 -6.73 12.05 -11.25
N LYS A 628 -6.24 13.20 -10.74
CA LYS A 628 -6.09 14.41 -11.57
C LYS A 628 -5.12 14.19 -12.73
N ALA A 629 -3.99 13.53 -12.48
CA ALA A 629 -3.02 13.19 -13.53
C ALA A 629 -3.66 12.30 -14.60
N ALA A 630 -4.37 11.24 -14.21
CA ALA A 630 -5.08 10.37 -15.13
C ALA A 630 -6.10 11.14 -15.98
N LYS A 631 -6.93 11.99 -15.36
CA LYS A 631 -7.89 12.84 -16.09
C LYS A 631 -7.21 13.82 -17.05
N GLY A 632 -6.09 14.43 -16.64
CA GLY A 632 -5.31 15.33 -17.49
C GLY A 632 -4.83 14.63 -18.77
N MET A 633 -4.44 13.36 -18.70
CA MET A 633 -4.05 12.58 -19.88
C MET A 633 -5.21 12.34 -20.84
N PHE A 634 -6.43 12.13 -20.34
CA PHE A 634 -7.62 11.98 -21.19
C PHE A 634 -7.96 13.29 -21.93
N LEU A 635 -7.92 14.41 -21.21
CA LEU A 635 -8.20 15.73 -21.80
C LEU A 635 -7.14 16.17 -22.81
N ALA A 636 -5.87 15.80 -22.59
CA ALA A 636 -4.78 16.11 -23.52
C ALA A 636 -4.87 15.34 -24.85
N LYS A 637 -5.47 14.14 -24.85
CA LYS A 637 -5.69 13.34 -26.06
C LYS A 637 -6.82 13.88 -26.96
N ASP A 638 -7.74 14.68 -26.42
CA ASP A 638 -8.86 15.28 -27.17
C ASP A 638 -8.47 16.57 -27.93
N LEU A 639 -7.22 17.05 -27.80
CA LEU A 639 -6.67 18.09 -28.67
C LEU A 639 -6.15 17.46 -29.98
N PRO A 640 -6.46 18.01 -31.17
CA PRO A 640 -5.95 17.49 -32.43
C PRO A 640 -4.46 17.83 -32.59
N SER A 641 -3.58 17.01 -32.04
CA SER A 641 -2.14 17.09 -32.30
C SER A 641 -1.77 16.18 -33.47
N GLY A 642 -1.33 16.81 -34.56
CA GLY A 642 -0.75 16.15 -35.72
C GLY A 642 0.44 15.26 -35.35
N VAL A 643 0.61 14.22 -36.17
CA VAL A 643 1.72 13.26 -36.24
C VAL A 643 2.97 13.70 -35.48
N GLY A 644 3.20 13.10 -34.31
CA GLY A 644 4.39 13.26 -33.49
C GLY A 644 4.40 12.23 -32.37
N GLN A 645 5.50 11.47 -32.29
CA GLN A 645 5.74 10.30 -31.43
C GLN A 645 5.12 10.34 -30.02
N LEU A 646 4.51 9.22 -29.63
CA LEU A 646 4.16 8.90 -28.24
C LEU A 646 5.39 9.06 -27.33
N PRO A 647 5.31 9.79 -26.20
CA PRO A 647 6.30 9.67 -25.14
C PRO A 647 6.12 8.30 -24.47
N ASP A 648 7.18 7.51 -24.51
CA ASP A 648 7.30 6.22 -23.84
C ASP A 648 7.22 6.40 -22.31
N LEU A 649 6.22 5.79 -21.69
CA LEU A 649 5.80 6.05 -20.30
C LEU A 649 6.71 5.41 -19.23
N TYR A 650 7.92 4.99 -19.60
CA TYR A 650 8.98 4.57 -18.69
C TYR A 650 10.20 5.50 -18.67
N SER A 651 10.29 6.46 -19.59
CA SER A 651 11.43 7.39 -19.63
C SER A 651 11.49 8.38 -18.44
N GLY A 652 10.39 8.56 -17.70
CA GLY A 652 10.34 9.36 -16.46
C GLY A 652 10.67 8.60 -15.17
N LEU A 653 10.85 7.28 -15.23
CA LEU A 653 11.20 6.43 -14.07
C LEU A 653 12.60 5.81 -14.19
N ASP A 654 13.30 6.00 -15.31
CA ASP A 654 14.60 5.37 -15.60
C ASP A 654 15.84 6.20 -15.23
N ALA A 655 15.69 7.40 -14.67
CA ALA A 655 16.84 8.26 -14.35
C ALA A 655 17.49 8.03 -12.96
N GLN A 656 17.00 7.09 -12.13
CA GLN A 656 17.53 6.88 -10.77
C GLN A 656 18.07 5.50 -10.43
N TRP A 657 18.11 4.53 -11.35
CA TRP A 657 18.65 3.19 -11.07
C TRP A 657 19.74 2.70 -12.05
N GLN A 658 20.47 3.63 -12.66
CA GLN A 658 21.78 3.34 -13.24
C GLN A 658 22.88 4.14 -12.53
N ARG A 659 23.34 3.61 -11.39
CA ARG A 659 24.72 3.73 -10.89
C ARG A 659 25.05 2.62 -9.91
#